data_AF-A0A7S1E694-F1
#
_entry.id   AF-A0A7S1E694-F1
#
_cell.length_a   1.000
_cell.length_b   1.000
_cell.length_c   1.000
_cell.angle_alpha   90.00
_cell.angle_beta   90.00
_cell.angle_gamma   90.00
#
_symmetry.space_group_name_H-M   'P 1'
#
loop_
_entity.id
_entity.type
_entity.pdbx_description
1 polymer ?
#
loop_
_entity_poly.entity_id
_entity_poly.type
_entity_poly.pdbx_seq_one_letter_code
_entity_poly.pdbx_strand_id
1 'polypeptide(L)'
;AYALMRLCVLENESNALALYKHVNVIRSHLGMGLGCTSALKEIFADKRELLQKVKDDLIVQFVGLVRSVRDARFLDFLQTICRCKGQPYTANQSLVCKHLLVANADLLPIIRIDKSLGGEVRLGIHLPGTKEADTGKEFWIDVAKYSKVELRGERKQDLCAHIMEASWGQLDPQQRIVRYFIRCLELYSSLVSGRYQESLLALLTSDMFDFSYDSMMEVIKQPKLPHLIRARFMNLMLLFYVDRDPQTSKPQILYTRRWNKVHAEPSQLLASANSNKPAEEFTIPVCDPNIHFSDLIEWLLEDLPRMADAKDVEGQPGLTAQAMVGQLEFVAAQLSLCDLLVDFGFMVRERDSTKPDFKQVMSLYASVFQILDVRTTKRGSKSKMREAVLMLRVRSSALQLLARLCNLRSNYRISLAVGAYEALFDKMEENGDVKKKQGLISSKSFSSLASVDDQGLQTAKEYFKGYEKQFDELISSFFDQPAVAPKSIGSDMVDSEGRSSRDDDTLGMVLALIALGRKDIQKHTFNILLQHMGQRSSIVNDLAMTQLLVLPAACTVYEEVEYSIKRLTALKKDLENKDKSKHAIAEAMMLLQRMRGYLTLSAENEPYIVRKNQTIMLNRELDEAVTNILSMNLERDTSRRDNGELEADLAKNQERRELFQECYNLLEALARDLKRAQQKLFPQIGRFSEHVGIELLNVADTIAAILKDNAALCMQVKETFLTQMIDAIAYWGRKPRWLNFFRVMLEINASPFKRNQDLILNLLLQRKEAVLDLTGDYTNSPSISKNDKRNGKNRLDLILSGEHKEEPKKSLVLYHVASLNILSLCTRGKNPGAKGKLFAMVPVDMIVDNILDCQKRPDGSVVSEADEDAIHRVRNAWLQLLVDVFLTSQDTIAI
;
A
#
# COMPACT_ATOMS: atom_id res chain seq x y z
N ALA A 1 1.33 -17.75 -35.14
CA ALA A 1 0.59 -18.30 -33.97
C ALA A 1 1.01 -17.62 -32.66
N TYR A 2 2.24 -17.82 -32.16
CA TYR A 2 2.64 -17.29 -30.84
C TYR A 2 2.56 -15.76 -30.71
N ALA A 3 2.83 -15.00 -31.76
CA ALA A 3 2.66 -13.55 -31.75
C ALA A 3 1.19 -13.13 -31.52
N LEU A 4 0.23 -13.88 -32.08
CA LEU A 4 -1.21 -13.65 -31.86
C LEU A 4 -1.61 -14.05 -30.44
N MET A 5 -1.17 -15.23 -29.98
CA MET A 5 -1.42 -15.70 -28.60
C MET A 5 -0.91 -14.68 -27.56
N ARG A 6 0.27 -14.11 -27.79
CA ARG A 6 0.85 -13.05 -26.96
C ARG A 6 -0.10 -11.86 -26.83
N LEU A 7 -0.70 -11.40 -27.94
CA LEU A 7 -1.63 -10.28 -27.94
C LEU A 7 -2.96 -10.62 -27.26
N CYS A 8 -3.47 -11.84 -27.41
CA CYS A 8 -4.72 -12.28 -26.77
C CYS A 8 -4.62 -12.36 -25.24
N VAL A 9 -3.42 -12.58 -24.70
CA VAL A 9 -3.17 -12.78 -23.27
C VAL A 9 -2.67 -11.51 -22.56
N LEU A 10 -2.36 -10.46 -23.33
CA LEU A 10 -1.92 -9.18 -22.80
C LEU A 10 -2.99 -8.61 -21.84
N GLU A 11 -2.60 -8.38 -20.59
CA GLU A 11 -3.46 -7.85 -19.51
C GLU A 11 -4.77 -8.64 -19.23
N ASN A 12 -4.96 -9.83 -19.81
CA ASN A 12 -6.18 -10.63 -19.69
C ASN A 12 -5.91 -11.96 -18.99
N GLU A 13 -6.35 -12.10 -17.74
CA GLU A 13 -6.11 -13.27 -16.90
C GLU A 13 -6.92 -14.51 -17.34
N SER A 14 -8.17 -14.34 -17.76
CA SER A 14 -9.02 -15.44 -18.24
C SER A 14 -8.43 -16.11 -19.50
N ASN A 15 -7.96 -15.31 -20.45
CA ASN A 15 -7.32 -15.82 -21.67
C ASN A 15 -6.00 -16.52 -21.34
N ALA A 16 -5.24 -15.98 -20.38
CA ALA A 16 -4.01 -16.60 -19.91
C ALA A 16 -4.25 -17.98 -19.28
N LEU A 17 -5.28 -18.10 -18.45
CA LEU A 17 -5.70 -19.36 -17.83
C LEU A 17 -6.12 -20.41 -18.87
N ALA A 18 -6.85 -19.98 -19.90
CA ALA A 18 -7.21 -20.87 -21.00
C ALA A 18 -5.98 -21.37 -21.76
N LEU A 19 -5.03 -20.47 -22.07
CA LEU A 19 -3.81 -20.82 -22.79
C LEU A 19 -2.85 -21.67 -21.94
N TYR A 20 -2.81 -21.44 -20.62
CA TYR A 20 -1.98 -22.19 -19.68
C TYR A 20 -2.29 -23.69 -19.68
N LYS A 21 -3.53 -24.10 -19.99
CA LYS A 21 -3.87 -25.54 -20.16
C LYS A 21 -3.00 -26.23 -21.22
N HIS A 22 -2.50 -25.48 -22.19
CA HIS A 22 -1.64 -25.97 -23.28
C HIS A 22 -0.16 -25.61 -23.07
N VAL A 23 0.24 -25.17 -21.88
CA VAL A 23 1.62 -24.67 -21.62
C VAL A 23 2.68 -25.72 -21.91
N ASN A 24 2.39 -27.01 -21.73
CA ASN A 24 3.34 -28.10 -22.02
C ASN A 24 3.70 -28.18 -23.51
N VAL A 25 2.75 -27.89 -24.41
CA VAL A 25 3.00 -27.79 -25.86
C VAL A 25 3.82 -26.54 -26.19
N ILE A 26 3.61 -25.45 -25.45
CA ILE A 26 4.42 -24.24 -25.60
C ILE A 26 5.85 -24.50 -25.11
N ARG A 27 6.00 -25.28 -24.03
CA ARG A 27 7.29 -25.69 -23.46
C ARG A 27 8.09 -26.62 -24.37
N SER A 28 7.43 -27.53 -25.10
CA SER A 28 8.13 -28.41 -26.06
C SER A 28 8.73 -27.65 -27.25
N HIS A 29 8.22 -26.45 -27.53
CA HIS A 29 8.70 -25.59 -28.62
C HIS A 29 9.76 -24.56 -28.17
N LEU A 30 10.13 -24.54 -26.88
CA LEU A 30 11.17 -23.67 -26.36
C LEU A 30 12.53 -23.96 -27.01
N GLY A 31 13.31 -22.92 -27.30
CA GLY A 31 14.62 -23.04 -27.96
C GLY A 31 14.56 -23.17 -29.49
N MET A 32 13.39 -23.43 -30.09
CA MET A 32 13.24 -23.58 -31.55
C MET A 32 13.10 -22.26 -32.33
N GLY A 33 13.30 -21.10 -31.68
CA GLY A 33 13.19 -19.79 -32.33
C GLY A 33 11.76 -19.32 -32.66
N LEU A 34 10.72 -20.07 -32.29
CA LEU A 34 9.31 -19.80 -32.64
C LEU A 34 8.64 -18.65 -31.85
N GLY A 35 9.38 -17.93 -31.01
CA GLY A 35 8.85 -16.84 -30.18
C GLY A 35 8.15 -17.30 -28.89
N CYS A 36 8.22 -18.59 -28.53
CA CYS A 36 7.57 -19.19 -27.36
C CYS A 36 7.94 -18.49 -26.05
N THR A 37 9.20 -18.08 -25.87
CA THR A 37 9.66 -17.34 -24.68
C THR A 37 8.86 -16.06 -24.44
N SER A 38 8.58 -15.30 -25.49
CA SER A 38 7.81 -14.06 -25.37
C SER A 38 6.34 -14.33 -25.07
N ALA A 39 5.76 -15.40 -25.60
CA ALA A 39 4.40 -15.80 -25.28
C ALA A 39 4.28 -16.29 -23.82
N LEU A 40 5.21 -17.12 -23.35
CA LEU A 40 5.27 -17.57 -21.95
C LEU A 40 5.47 -16.40 -21.00
N LYS A 41 6.36 -15.46 -21.33
CA LYS A 41 6.53 -14.24 -20.55
C LYS A 41 5.20 -13.51 -20.33
N GLU A 42 4.42 -13.26 -21.39
CA GLU A 42 3.12 -12.60 -21.26
C GLU A 42 2.06 -13.48 -20.57
N ILE A 43 2.13 -14.81 -20.66
CA ILE A 43 1.23 -15.71 -19.93
C ILE A 43 1.39 -15.52 -18.42
N PHE A 44 2.61 -15.35 -17.91
CA PHE A 44 2.85 -15.23 -16.48
C PHE A 44 2.90 -13.77 -15.99
N ALA A 45 3.22 -12.80 -16.85
CA ALA A 45 3.39 -11.40 -16.47
C ALA A 45 2.16 -10.85 -15.73
N ASP A 46 2.39 -10.35 -14.52
CA ASP A 46 1.43 -9.70 -13.62
C ASP A 46 0.17 -10.52 -13.25
N LYS A 47 0.23 -11.86 -13.41
CA LYS A 47 -0.89 -12.79 -13.15
C LYS A 47 -0.57 -13.73 -11.99
N ARG A 48 -1.00 -13.35 -10.78
CA ARG A 48 -0.64 -14.02 -9.51
C ARG A 48 -1.01 -15.50 -9.50
N GLU A 49 -2.19 -15.88 -9.98
CA GLU A 49 -2.63 -17.29 -10.01
C GLU A 49 -1.75 -18.17 -10.90
N LEU A 50 -1.21 -17.61 -11.99
CA LEU A 50 -0.34 -18.33 -12.90
C LEU A 50 1.08 -18.39 -12.36
N LEU A 51 1.58 -17.30 -11.75
CA LEU A 51 2.89 -17.27 -11.10
C LEU A 51 3.03 -18.34 -10.00
N GLN A 52 1.94 -18.64 -9.29
CA GLN A 52 1.89 -19.73 -8.30
C GLN A 52 2.13 -21.13 -8.90
N LYS A 53 1.84 -21.31 -10.19
CA LYS A 53 1.98 -22.61 -10.88
C LYS A 53 3.37 -22.82 -11.47
N VAL A 54 4.30 -21.90 -11.25
CA VAL A 54 5.72 -22.07 -11.62
C VAL A 54 6.34 -23.10 -10.68
N LYS A 55 7.08 -24.05 -11.27
CA LYS A 55 7.74 -25.16 -10.57
C LYS A 55 9.21 -25.24 -10.98
N ASP A 56 10.01 -25.97 -10.20
CA ASP A 56 11.45 -26.17 -10.44
C ASP A 56 11.76 -26.61 -11.88
N ASP A 57 10.96 -27.51 -12.45
CA ASP A 57 11.16 -28.07 -13.80
C ASP A 57 11.16 -26.99 -14.89
N LEU A 58 10.32 -25.97 -14.75
CA LEU A 58 10.29 -24.83 -15.67
C LEU A 58 11.55 -23.99 -15.53
N ILE A 59 12.00 -23.71 -14.31
CA ILE A 59 13.20 -22.91 -14.06
C ILE A 59 14.44 -23.64 -14.59
N VAL A 60 14.58 -24.94 -14.29
CA VAL A 60 15.66 -25.80 -14.79
C VAL A 60 15.68 -25.82 -16.32
N GLN A 61 14.51 -25.92 -16.97
CA GLN A 61 14.43 -25.86 -18.43
C GLN A 61 14.97 -24.53 -18.98
N PHE A 62 14.59 -23.40 -18.37
CA PHE A 62 15.09 -22.09 -18.77
C PHE A 62 16.58 -21.90 -18.49
N VAL A 63 17.10 -22.40 -17.36
CA VAL A 63 18.55 -22.40 -17.07
C VAL A 63 19.31 -23.26 -18.09
N GLY A 64 18.75 -24.40 -18.51
CA GLY A 64 19.31 -25.21 -19.60
C GLY A 64 19.38 -24.46 -20.94
N LEU A 65 18.35 -23.68 -21.28
CA LEU A 65 18.34 -22.83 -22.47
C LEU A 65 19.36 -21.68 -22.38
N VAL A 66 19.55 -21.11 -21.20
CA VAL A 66 20.61 -20.12 -20.94
C VAL A 66 21.97 -20.75 -21.17
N ARG A 67 22.20 -21.98 -20.70
CA ARG A 67 23.46 -22.72 -20.89
C ARG A 67 23.75 -23.01 -22.37
N SER A 68 22.75 -23.43 -23.15
CA SER A 68 22.96 -23.86 -24.54
C SER A 68 23.01 -22.70 -25.55
N VAL A 69 22.12 -21.71 -25.43
CA VAL A 69 21.96 -20.63 -26.43
C VAL A 69 22.56 -19.30 -25.96
N ARG A 70 22.65 -19.07 -24.64
CA ARG A 70 23.12 -17.82 -24.01
C ARG A 70 22.42 -16.56 -24.51
N ASP A 71 21.12 -16.68 -24.79
CA ASP A 71 20.29 -15.54 -25.20
C ASP A 71 19.72 -14.82 -23.98
N ALA A 72 19.92 -13.51 -23.91
CA ALA A 72 19.45 -12.66 -22.82
C ALA A 72 17.92 -12.68 -22.64
N ARG A 73 17.14 -13.05 -23.68
CA ARG A 73 15.68 -13.15 -23.60
C ARG A 73 15.19 -14.22 -22.62
N PHE A 74 16.00 -15.24 -22.32
CA PHE A 74 15.65 -16.23 -21.30
C PHE A 74 15.77 -15.64 -19.88
N LEU A 75 16.73 -14.75 -19.66
CA LEU A 75 16.84 -13.98 -18.40
C LEU A 75 15.64 -13.05 -18.22
N ASP A 76 15.14 -12.42 -19.30
CA ASP A 76 13.94 -11.57 -19.24
C ASP A 76 12.70 -12.34 -18.74
N PHE A 77 12.59 -13.63 -19.05
CA PHE A 77 11.52 -14.48 -18.53
C PHE A 77 11.69 -14.72 -17.02
N LEU A 78 12.89 -15.14 -16.60
CA LEU A 78 13.22 -15.37 -15.18
C LEU A 78 13.03 -14.10 -14.34
N GLN A 79 13.37 -12.93 -14.90
CA GLN A 79 13.13 -11.64 -14.28
C GLN A 79 11.63 -11.36 -14.11
N THR A 80 10.83 -11.64 -15.14
CA THR A 80 9.39 -11.34 -15.15
C THR A 80 8.64 -12.14 -14.10
N ILE A 81 8.95 -13.43 -13.93
CA ILE A 81 8.27 -14.29 -12.95
C ILE A 81 8.62 -13.96 -11.50
N CYS A 82 9.69 -13.20 -11.25
CA CYS A 82 10.08 -12.73 -9.92
C CYS A 82 9.26 -11.51 -9.45
N ARG A 83 8.38 -10.95 -10.29
CA ARG A 83 7.57 -9.78 -9.98
C ARG A 83 6.10 -9.98 -10.38
N CYS A 84 5.21 -9.32 -9.65
CA CYS A 84 3.77 -9.31 -9.95
C CYS A 84 3.20 -7.92 -9.64
N LYS A 85 2.65 -7.23 -10.65
CA LYS A 85 2.06 -5.88 -10.56
C LYS A 85 2.99 -4.87 -9.90
N GLY A 86 4.28 -4.94 -10.24
CA GLY A 86 5.33 -4.09 -9.69
C GLY A 86 5.83 -4.48 -8.29
N GLN A 87 5.27 -5.51 -7.66
CA GLN A 87 5.70 -6.03 -6.36
C GLN A 87 6.59 -7.28 -6.54
N PRO A 88 7.53 -7.53 -5.62
CA PRO A 88 8.35 -8.74 -5.62
C PRO A 88 7.50 -9.99 -5.35
N TYR A 89 7.86 -11.12 -5.95
CA TYR A 89 7.20 -12.40 -5.77
C TYR A 89 8.18 -13.46 -5.24
N THR A 90 8.25 -13.57 -3.91
CA THR A 90 9.31 -14.26 -3.16
C THR A 90 9.43 -15.76 -3.46
N ALA A 91 8.31 -16.44 -3.71
CA ALA A 91 8.32 -17.86 -4.08
C ALA A 91 9.14 -18.15 -5.35
N ASN A 92 8.97 -17.33 -6.40
CA ASN A 92 9.73 -17.51 -7.64
C ASN A 92 11.16 -16.96 -7.52
N GLN A 93 11.38 -15.90 -6.73
CA GLN A 93 12.73 -15.40 -6.42
C GLN A 93 13.59 -16.52 -5.80
N SER A 94 13.03 -17.31 -4.88
CA SER A 94 13.72 -18.46 -4.27
C SER A 94 14.11 -19.53 -5.28
N LEU A 95 13.18 -19.93 -6.16
CA LEU A 95 13.46 -20.92 -7.20
C LEU A 95 14.57 -20.44 -8.15
N VAL A 96 14.50 -19.19 -8.61
CA VAL A 96 15.51 -18.63 -9.51
C VAL A 96 16.86 -18.48 -8.81
N CYS A 97 16.88 -18.04 -7.55
CA CYS A 97 18.09 -17.96 -6.74
C CYS A 97 18.79 -19.31 -6.61
N LYS A 98 18.05 -20.34 -6.22
CA LYS A 98 18.58 -21.71 -6.05
C LYS A 98 19.17 -22.27 -7.35
N HIS A 99 18.41 -22.19 -8.45
CA HIS A 99 18.79 -22.84 -9.70
C HIS A 99 19.79 -22.03 -10.54
N LEU A 100 19.75 -20.70 -10.50
CA LEU A 100 20.64 -19.86 -11.30
C LEU A 100 21.85 -19.35 -10.50
N LEU A 101 21.63 -18.68 -9.36
CA LEU A 101 22.71 -18.03 -8.62
C LEU A 101 23.61 -19.05 -7.89
N VAL A 102 23.02 -20.07 -7.29
CA VAL A 102 23.76 -21.06 -6.48
C VAL A 102 24.22 -22.23 -7.34
N ALA A 103 23.31 -22.91 -8.05
CA ALA A 103 23.64 -24.15 -8.76
C ALA A 103 24.36 -23.95 -10.10
N ASN A 104 24.21 -22.79 -10.75
CA ASN A 104 24.71 -22.54 -12.12
C ASN A 104 25.38 -21.16 -12.22
N ALA A 105 26.17 -20.80 -11.21
CA ALA A 105 26.88 -19.52 -11.14
C ALA A 105 27.82 -19.31 -12.35
N ASP A 106 28.32 -20.40 -12.96
CA ASP A 106 29.15 -20.40 -14.18
C ASP A 106 28.48 -19.78 -15.41
N LEU A 107 27.16 -19.60 -15.40
CA LEU A 107 26.40 -18.95 -16.47
C LEU A 107 26.34 -17.43 -16.33
N LEU A 108 26.82 -16.88 -15.21
CA LEU A 108 26.78 -15.46 -14.90
C LEU A 108 28.06 -14.75 -15.37
N PRO A 109 27.97 -13.46 -15.72
CA PRO A 109 29.14 -12.68 -16.10
C PRO A 109 30.03 -12.41 -14.87
N ILE A 110 31.33 -12.63 -15.02
CA ILE A 110 32.36 -12.20 -14.08
C ILE A 110 32.70 -10.74 -14.37
N ILE A 111 32.72 -9.91 -13.33
CA ILE A 111 32.97 -8.48 -13.41
C ILE A 111 34.24 -8.17 -12.63
N ARG A 112 35.14 -7.41 -13.22
CA ARG A 112 36.42 -7.02 -12.61
C ARG A 112 36.60 -5.52 -12.68
N ILE A 113 37.02 -4.94 -11.55
CA ILE A 113 37.41 -3.52 -11.45
C ILE A 113 38.94 -3.47 -11.47
N ASP A 114 39.51 -3.01 -12.58
CA ASP A 114 40.96 -2.80 -12.69
C ASP A 114 41.29 -1.34 -12.40
N LYS A 115 42.10 -1.12 -11.36
CA LYS A 115 42.68 0.19 -11.03
C LYS A 115 44.02 0.32 -11.76
N SER A 116 44.02 0.99 -12.90
CA SER A 116 45.29 1.27 -13.60
C SER A 116 46.15 2.28 -12.82
N LEU A 117 47.48 2.21 -12.99
CA LEU A 117 48.46 3.16 -12.45
C LEU A 117 48.17 4.56 -13.02
N GLY A 118 47.37 5.35 -12.31
CA GLY A 118 46.84 6.65 -12.76
C GLY A 118 45.43 6.98 -12.28
N GLY A 119 44.76 6.06 -11.56
CA GLY A 119 43.43 6.30 -10.99
C GLY A 119 42.27 6.07 -11.96
N GLU A 120 42.55 5.63 -13.19
CA GLU A 120 41.51 5.28 -14.15
C GLU A 120 40.96 3.88 -13.83
N VAL A 121 39.73 3.84 -13.32
CA VAL A 121 38.96 2.62 -13.05
C VAL A 121 38.41 2.06 -14.36
N ARG A 122 38.76 0.81 -14.68
CA ARG A 122 38.23 0.08 -15.85
C ARG A 122 37.34 -1.06 -15.38
N LEU A 123 36.14 -1.13 -15.95
CA LEU A 123 35.19 -2.22 -15.69
C LEU A 123 35.31 -3.25 -16.81
N GLY A 124 35.95 -4.36 -16.50
CA GLY A 124 36.03 -5.53 -17.37
C GLY A 124 34.88 -6.49 -17.10
N ILE A 125 34.25 -7.00 -18.16
CA ILE A 125 33.28 -8.09 -18.07
C ILE A 125 33.74 -9.30 -18.87
N HIS A 126 33.59 -10.49 -18.32
CA HIS A 126 33.88 -11.76 -18.96
C HIS A 126 32.70 -12.72 -18.78
N LEU A 127 32.31 -13.41 -19.84
CA LEU A 127 31.32 -14.47 -19.76
C LEU A 127 32.04 -15.83 -19.80
N PRO A 128 31.99 -16.64 -18.73
CA PRO A 128 32.71 -17.92 -18.68
C PRO A 128 32.44 -18.78 -19.91
N GLY A 129 33.49 -19.30 -20.55
CA GLY A 129 33.39 -20.08 -21.79
C GLY A 129 33.46 -19.27 -23.09
N THR A 130 33.57 -17.94 -23.04
CA THR A 130 33.96 -17.14 -24.21
C THR A 130 35.48 -16.97 -24.26
N LYS A 131 36.12 -17.34 -25.38
CA LYS A 131 37.58 -17.24 -25.59
C LYS A 131 37.89 -16.36 -26.79
N GLU A 132 39.03 -15.67 -26.74
CA GLU A 132 39.57 -14.96 -27.91
C GLU A 132 39.92 -15.95 -29.02
N ALA A 133 39.55 -15.61 -30.25
CA ALA A 133 39.82 -16.44 -31.43
C ALA A 133 41.33 -16.61 -31.69
N ASP A 134 42.13 -15.58 -31.36
CA ASP A 134 43.53 -15.50 -31.76
C ASP A 134 44.49 -16.05 -30.68
N THR A 135 44.14 -15.93 -29.39
CA THR A 135 45.04 -16.23 -28.26
C THR A 135 44.57 -17.41 -27.41
N GLY A 136 43.31 -17.84 -27.55
CA GLY A 136 42.69 -18.86 -26.69
C GLY A 136 42.51 -18.45 -25.22
N LYS A 137 42.87 -17.21 -24.86
CA LYS A 137 42.70 -16.64 -23.52
C LYS A 137 41.25 -16.22 -23.27
N GLU A 138 40.92 -15.98 -22.01
CA GLU A 138 39.62 -15.46 -21.60
C GLU A 138 39.30 -14.15 -22.32
N PHE A 139 38.10 -14.06 -22.89
CA PHE A 139 37.66 -12.87 -23.61
C PHE A 139 37.08 -11.84 -22.64
N TRP A 140 37.81 -10.74 -22.42
CA TRP A 140 37.42 -9.64 -21.53
C TRP A 140 36.96 -8.41 -22.33
N ILE A 141 35.79 -7.88 -21.99
CA ILE A 141 35.21 -6.69 -22.61
C ILE A 141 35.36 -5.50 -21.67
N ASP A 142 36.00 -4.44 -22.17
CA ASP A 142 36.01 -3.14 -21.50
C ASP A 142 34.70 -2.40 -21.76
N VAL A 143 33.92 -2.21 -20.69
CA VAL A 143 32.59 -1.59 -20.73
C VAL A 143 32.66 -0.10 -21.13
N ALA A 144 33.77 0.59 -20.85
CA ALA A 144 33.91 2.01 -21.19
C ALA A 144 33.83 2.26 -22.71
N LYS A 145 34.17 1.25 -23.53
CA LYS A 145 34.06 1.32 -25.01
C LYS A 145 32.63 1.52 -25.51
N TYR A 146 31.64 1.18 -24.68
CA TYR A 146 30.21 1.27 -25.01
C TYR A 146 29.55 2.57 -24.55
N SER A 147 30.33 3.53 -24.03
CA SER A 147 29.85 4.86 -23.63
C SER A 147 29.65 5.82 -24.83
N LYS A 148 29.87 5.33 -26.05
CA LYS A 148 29.75 6.12 -27.29
C LYS A 148 28.29 6.44 -27.62
N VAL A 149 28.09 7.63 -28.18
CA VAL A 149 26.83 8.06 -28.78
C VAL A 149 26.91 7.81 -30.29
N GLU A 150 25.98 7.05 -30.84
CA GLU A 150 25.90 6.82 -32.29
C GLU A 150 24.90 7.78 -32.93
N LEU A 151 25.26 8.29 -34.11
CA LEU A 151 24.34 8.98 -35.00
C LEU A 151 23.71 7.95 -35.95
N ARG A 152 22.41 7.67 -35.78
CA ARG A 152 21.66 6.77 -36.70
C ARG A 152 20.52 7.54 -37.36
N GLY A 153 20.76 7.95 -38.61
CA GLY A 153 19.93 8.96 -39.29
C GLY A 153 20.19 10.35 -38.68
N GLU A 154 19.13 11.12 -38.43
CA GLU A 154 19.21 12.43 -37.75
C GLU A 154 19.32 12.33 -36.21
N ARG A 155 19.59 11.14 -35.64
CA ARG A 155 19.33 10.84 -34.22
C ARG A 155 20.61 10.53 -33.46
N LYS A 156 20.78 11.14 -32.27
CA LYS A 156 21.75 10.71 -31.26
C LYS A 156 21.12 9.61 -30.40
N GLN A 157 21.78 8.46 -30.28
CA GLN A 157 21.35 7.37 -29.40
C GLN A 157 22.55 6.79 -28.65
N ASP A 158 22.37 6.52 -27.36
CA ASP A 158 23.36 5.78 -26.55
C ASP A 158 23.54 4.36 -27.11
N LEU A 159 24.79 3.93 -27.30
CA LEU A 159 25.09 2.60 -27.82
C LEU A 159 24.51 1.48 -26.93
N CYS A 160 24.60 1.60 -25.60
CA CYS A 160 23.97 0.63 -24.69
C CYS A 160 22.44 0.58 -24.83
N ALA A 161 21.77 1.73 -25.02
CA ALA A 161 20.32 1.74 -25.22
C ALA A 161 19.94 1.04 -26.54
N HIS A 162 20.74 1.27 -27.60
CA HIS A 162 20.57 0.57 -28.87
C HIS A 162 20.75 -0.95 -28.71
N ILE A 163 21.79 -1.40 -28.00
CA ILE A 163 22.06 -2.83 -27.77
C ILE A 163 20.86 -3.53 -27.11
N MET A 164 20.18 -2.85 -26.18
CA MET A 164 19.00 -3.39 -25.50
C MET A 164 17.76 -3.45 -26.40
N GLU A 165 17.65 -2.58 -27.40
CA GLU A 165 16.52 -2.49 -28.33
C GLU A 165 16.66 -3.36 -29.57
N ALA A 166 17.89 -3.52 -30.07
CA ALA A 166 18.15 -4.18 -31.34
C ALA A 166 17.67 -5.63 -31.35
N SER A 167 17.35 -6.13 -32.54
CA SER A 167 17.06 -7.55 -32.71
C SER A 167 18.33 -8.39 -32.51
N TRP A 168 18.17 -9.62 -32.01
CA TRP A 168 19.31 -10.50 -31.70
C TRP A 168 20.27 -10.70 -32.88
N GLY A 169 19.74 -10.79 -34.11
CA GLY A 169 20.54 -10.98 -35.32
C GLY A 169 21.36 -9.77 -35.76
N GLN A 170 21.03 -8.57 -35.27
CA GLN A 170 21.75 -7.33 -35.60
C GLN A 170 22.94 -7.06 -34.69
N LEU A 171 23.01 -7.75 -33.55
CA LEU A 171 24.08 -7.55 -32.57
C LEU A 171 25.29 -8.40 -32.91
N ASP A 172 26.47 -7.79 -32.83
CA ASP A 172 27.74 -8.51 -32.88
C ASP A 172 27.94 -9.38 -31.60
N PRO A 173 28.87 -10.34 -31.60
CA PRO A 173 29.10 -11.20 -30.44
C PRO A 173 29.42 -10.45 -29.13
N GLN A 174 30.14 -9.33 -29.19
CA GLN A 174 30.52 -8.56 -28.00
C GLN A 174 29.31 -7.80 -27.43
N GLN A 175 28.51 -7.18 -28.30
CA GLN A 175 27.27 -6.50 -27.96
C GLN A 175 26.24 -7.48 -27.36
N ARG A 176 26.20 -8.74 -27.82
CA ARG A 176 25.36 -9.78 -27.20
C ARG A 176 25.77 -10.06 -25.76
N ILE A 177 27.07 -10.11 -25.48
CA ILE A 177 27.60 -10.29 -24.11
C ILE A 177 27.24 -9.07 -23.25
N VAL A 178 27.39 -7.85 -23.77
CA VAL A 178 26.99 -6.61 -23.06
C VAL A 178 25.49 -6.61 -22.76
N ARG A 179 24.64 -7.02 -23.72
CA ARG A 179 23.19 -7.17 -23.49
C ARG A 179 22.89 -8.18 -22.39
N TYR A 180 23.55 -9.33 -22.45
CA TYR A 180 23.42 -10.40 -21.46
C TYR A 180 23.80 -9.89 -20.06
N PHE A 181 24.93 -9.18 -19.96
CA PHE A 181 25.39 -8.53 -18.73
C PHE A 181 24.37 -7.54 -18.15
N ILE A 182 23.85 -6.61 -18.96
CA ILE A 182 22.84 -5.64 -18.50
C ILE A 182 21.58 -6.35 -17.99
N ARG A 183 21.14 -7.43 -18.66
CA ARG A 183 19.99 -8.24 -18.21
C ARG A 183 20.27 -9.02 -16.94
N CYS A 184 21.50 -9.49 -16.71
CA CYS A 184 21.89 -10.06 -15.42
C CYS A 184 21.76 -9.04 -14.30
N LEU A 185 22.23 -7.79 -14.48
CA LEU A 185 22.07 -6.74 -13.48
C LEU A 185 20.58 -6.45 -13.17
N GLU A 186 19.73 -6.40 -14.20
CA GLU A 186 18.27 -6.22 -14.04
C GLU A 186 17.60 -7.41 -13.33
N LEU A 187 18.08 -8.63 -13.57
CA LEU A 187 17.64 -9.83 -12.88
C LEU A 187 18.07 -9.79 -11.40
N TYR A 188 19.31 -9.41 -11.10
CA TYR A 188 19.79 -9.26 -9.72
C TYR A 188 18.95 -8.25 -8.94
N SER A 189 18.63 -7.09 -9.53
CA SER A 189 17.71 -6.13 -8.92
C SER A 189 16.31 -6.71 -8.71
N SER A 190 15.86 -7.64 -9.56
CA SER A 190 14.55 -8.27 -9.42
C SER A 190 14.53 -9.39 -8.39
N LEU A 191 15.66 -10.05 -8.15
CA LEU A 191 15.84 -11.10 -7.15
C LEU A 191 15.97 -10.52 -5.73
N VAL A 192 16.66 -9.40 -5.58
CA VAL A 192 16.87 -8.74 -4.28
C VAL A 192 15.69 -7.84 -3.87
N SER A 193 14.89 -7.39 -4.84
CA SER A 193 13.69 -6.58 -4.59
C SER A 193 12.76 -7.22 -3.55
N GLY A 194 12.22 -6.41 -2.63
CA GLY A 194 11.44 -6.91 -1.49
C GLY A 194 12.29 -7.36 -0.32
N ARG A 195 13.59 -7.01 -0.32
CA ARG A 195 14.55 -7.31 0.75
C ARG A 195 14.77 -8.81 0.96
N TYR A 196 14.77 -9.59 -0.12
CA TYR A 196 14.94 -11.05 -0.08
C TYR A 196 16.40 -11.43 0.26
N GLN A 197 16.60 -11.96 1.46
CA GLN A 197 17.93 -12.14 2.06
C GLN A 197 18.77 -13.23 1.40
N GLU A 198 18.17 -14.32 0.92
CA GLU A 198 18.93 -15.43 0.33
C GLU A 198 19.60 -15.02 -0.98
N SER A 199 18.87 -14.32 -1.86
CA SER A 199 19.47 -13.75 -3.07
C SER A 199 20.48 -12.67 -2.78
N LEU A 200 20.22 -11.82 -1.76
CA LEU A 200 21.17 -10.80 -1.35
C LEU A 200 22.48 -11.43 -0.84
N LEU A 201 22.39 -12.45 0.00
CA LEU A 201 23.54 -13.16 0.55
C LEU A 201 24.29 -13.89 -0.56
N ALA A 202 23.58 -14.64 -1.41
CA ALA A 202 24.19 -15.35 -2.54
C ALA A 202 24.94 -14.41 -3.50
N LEU A 203 24.45 -13.18 -3.70
CA LEU A 203 25.12 -12.17 -4.52
C LEU A 203 26.30 -11.51 -3.79
N LEU A 204 26.17 -11.20 -2.50
CA LEU A 204 27.25 -10.59 -1.71
C LEU A 204 28.42 -11.55 -1.45
N THR A 205 28.18 -12.85 -1.40
CA THR A 205 29.22 -13.88 -1.26
C THR A 205 29.67 -14.45 -2.61
N SER A 206 29.22 -13.88 -3.72
CA SER A 206 29.52 -14.40 -5.05
C SER A 206 30.94 -14.04 -5.48
N ASP A 207 31.66 -15.02 -6.02
CA ASP A 207 32.98 -14.79 -6.63
C ASP A 207 32.89 -14.06 -8.00
N MET A 208 31.68 -13.87 -8.53
CA MET A 208 31.46 -13.28 -9.86
C MET A 208 31.73 -11.76 -9.87
N PHE A 209 31.44 -11.07 -8.77
CA PHE A 209 31.73 -9.66 -8.57
C PHE A 209 31.67 -9.31 -7.08
N ASP A 210 32.61 -8.48 -6.64
CA ASP A 210 32.55 -7.88 -5.31
C ASP A 210 31.43 -6.82 -5.26
N PHE A 211 30.23 -7.21 -4.86
CA PHE A 211 29.10 -6.31 -4.62
C PHE A 211 29.23 -5.50 -3.32
N SER A 212 30.44 -5.30 -2.80
CA SER A 212 30.69 -4.39 -1.69
C SER A 212 30.26 -2.96 -2.01
N TYR A 213 30.00 -2.19 -0.94
CA TYR A 213 29.59 -0.79 -1.05
C TYR A 213 30.62 0.03 -1.84
N ASP A 214 31.90 -0.11 -1.50
CA ASP A 214 33.00 0.62 -2.13
C ASP A 214 33.14 0.28 -3.62
N SER A 215 33.10 -1.01 -3.97
CA SER A 215 33.19 -1.48 -5.35
C SER A 215 32.02 -0.96 -6.21
N MET A 216 30.79 -0.97 -5.69
CA MET A 216 29.65 -0.40 -6.41
C MET A 216 29.76 1.12 -6.53
N MET A 217 30.23 1.81 -5.49
CA MET A 217 30.40 3.26 -5.50
C MET A 217 31.48 3.70 -6.49
N GLU A 218 32.57 2.94 -6.64
CA GLU A 218 33.60 3.16 -7.67
C GLU A 218 33.02 3.08 -9.09
N VAL A 219 32.16 2.11 -9.36
CA VAL A 219 31.49 1.96 -10.67
C VAL A 219 30.52 3.11 -10.93
N ILE A 220 29.75 3.52 -9.92
CA ILE A 220 28.79 4.62 -10.03
C ILE A 220 29.50 5.97 -10.27
N LYS A 221 30.63 6.22 -9.59
CA LYS A 221 31.41 7.46 -9.68
C LYS A 221 32.14 7.62 -11.01
N GLN A 222 32.39 6.54 -11.76
CA GLN A 222 33.21 6.59 -12.96
C GLN A 222 32.48 7.24 -14.16
N PRO A 223 32.87 8.45 -14.61
CA PRO A 223 32.13 9.20 -15.65
C PRO A 223 32.30 8.59 -17.05
N LYS A 224 33.35 7.79 -17.28
CA LYS A 224 33.59 7.14 -18.58
C LYS A 224 32.66 5.96 -18.86
N LEU A 225 31.95 5.44 -17.85
CA LEU A 225 31.05 4.31 -18.02
C LEU A 225 29.68 4.75 -18.59
N PRO A 226 29.00 3.89 -19.37
CA PRO A 226 27.69 4.20 -19.90
C PRO A 226 26.67 4.51 -18.80
N HIS A 227 25.91 5.60 -18.96
CA HIS A 227 24.86 6.02 -18.02
C HIS A 227 23.88 4.91 -17.66
N LEU A 228 23.50 4.07 -18.63
CA LEU A 228 22.59 2.94 -18.39
C LEU A 228 23.17 1.92 -17.39
N ILE A 229 24.47 1.65 -17.45
CA ILE A 229 25.11 0.69 -16.55
C ILE A 229 25.26 1.30 -15.16
N ARG A 230 25.69 2.57 -15.08
CA ARG A 230 25.70 3.33 -13.82
C ARG A 230 24.30 3.35 -13.18
N ALA A 231 23.24 3.47 -13.97
CA ALA A 231 21.85 3.37 -13.50
C ALA A 231 21.49 2.00 -12.92
N ARG A 232 21.96 0.90 -13.53
CA ARG A 232 21.75 -0.45 -12.99
C ARG A 232 22.50 -0.67 -11.69
N PHE A 233 23.76 -0.23 -11.59
CA PHE A 233 24.49 -0.27 -10.31
C PHE A 233 23.87 0.63 -9.25
N MET A 234 23.34 1.80 -9.61
CA MET A 234 22.59 2.66 -8.68
C MET A 234 21.36 1.96 -8.10
N ASN A 235 20.59 1.26 -8.94
CA ASN A 235 19.45 0.46 -8.48
C ASN A 235 19.88 -0.71 -7.59
N LEU A 236 21.05 -1.32 -7.84
CA LEU A 236 21.61 -2.35 -6.97
C LEU A 236 22.08 -1.76 -5.63
N MET A 237 22.74 -0.60 -5.63
CA MET A 237 23.11 0.15 -4.42
C MET A 237 21.88 0.43 -3.55
N LEU A 238 20.79 0.89 -4.17
CA LEU A 238 19.49 1.10 -3.51
C LEU A 238 19.02 -0.20 -2.84
N LEU A 239 18.96 -1.32 -3.55
CA LEU A 239 18.37 -2.56 -3.06
C LEU A 239 19.28 -3.36 -2.09
N PHE A 240 20.59 -3.22 -2.21
CA PHE A 240 21.55 -3.97 -1.38
C PHE A 240 21.78 -3.29 -0.03
N TYR A 241 21.78 -1.96 -0.01
CA TYR A 241 22.22 -1.19 1.15
C TYR A 241 21.17 -0.23 1.71
N VAL A 242 20.36 0.43 0.88
CA VAL A 242 19.35 1.39 1.35
C VAL A 242 18.02 0.72 1.67
N ASP A 243 17.37 0.01 0.73
CA ASP A 243 16.15 -0.76 1.01
C ASP A 243 16.47 -2.08 1.71
N ARG A 244 16.97 -1.98 2.95
CA ARG A 244 17.43 -3.12 3.73
C ARG A 244 17.06 -2.98 5.21
N ASP A 245 16.81 -4.09 5.89
CA ASP A 245 16.53 -4.06 7.32
C ASP A 245 17.77 -3.62 8.11
N PRO A 246 17.60 -2.87 9.21
CA PRO A 246 16.35 -2.52 9.90
C PRO A 246 15.68 -1.22 9.43
N GLN A 247 16.00 -0.72 8.23
CA GLN A 247 15.53 0.59 7.76
C GLN A 247 14.03 0.55 7.43
N THR A 248 13.29 1.53 7.95
CA THR A 248 11.83 1.63 7.80
C THR A 248 11.43 3.05 7.45
N SER A 249 10.39 3.19 6.64
CA SER A 249 9.74 4.47 6.35
C SER A 249 9.34 5.14 7.65
N LYS A 250 9.52 6.45 7.69
CA LYS A 250 9.07 7.28 8.79
C LYS A 250 7.94 8.17 8.31
N PRO A 251 6.91 8.44 9.13
CA PRO A 251 5.80 9.31 8.73
C PRO A 251 6.36 10.67 8.30
N GLN A 252 5.85 11.19 7.18
CA GLN A 252 6.34 12.45 6.59
C GLN A 252 6.01 13.65 7.48
N ILE A 253 4.82 13.63 8.10
CA ILE A 253 4.37 14.61 9.09
C ILE A 253 4.02 13.84 10.36
N LEU A 254 4.71 14.15 11.44
CA LEU A 254 4.47 13.53 12.74
C LEU A 254 3.46 14.37 13.53
N TYR A 255 2.20 13.95 13.48
CA TYR A 255 1.11 14.62 14.20
C TYR A 255 1.11 14.35 15.70
N THR A 256 1.70 13.25 16.19
CA THR A 256 1.76 12.97 17.62
C THR A 256 3.12 13.37 18.19
N ARG A 257 3.14 14.33 19.10
CA ARG A 257 4.36 14.87 19.75
C ARG A 257 4.33 14.59 21.25
N ARG A 258 5.51 14.47 21.87
CA ARG A 258 5.64 14.37 23.33
C ARG A 258 5.95 15.75 23.90
N TRP A 259 5.38 16.07 25.05
CA TRP A 259 5.80 17.23 25.83
C TRP A 259 7.22 17.00 26.35
N ASN A 260 8.14 17.93 26.14
CA ASN A 260 9.57 17.71 26.42
C ASN A 260 9.88 17.33 27.88
N LYS A 261 9.06 17.77 28.85
CA LYS A 261 9.21 17.44 30.29
C LYS A 261 8.59 16.10 30.71
N VAL A 262 7.87 15.39 29.82
CA VAL A 262 7.13 14.16 30.15
C VAL A 262 7.82 12.94 29.58
N HIS A 263 8.18 12.00 30.45
CA HIS A 263 8.81 10.73 30.08
C HIS A 263 7.80 9.57 30.17
N ALA A 264 8.02 8.54 29.34
CA ALA A 264 7.23 7.32 29.37
C ALA A 264 7.48 6.52 30.66
N GLU A 265 6.47 5.76 31.07
CA GLU A 265 6.60 4.81 32.17
C GLU A 265 7.44 3.59 31.74
N PRO A 266 8.13 2.91 32.67
CA PRO A 266 8.89 1.71 32.34
C PRO A 266 7.97 0.60 31.79
N SER A 267 8.18 0.21 30.54
CA SER A 267 7.44 -0.87 29.88
C SER A 267 8.21 -2.19 29.93
N GLN A 268 7.53 -3.27 30.35
CA GLN A 268 8.07 -4.62 30.33
C GLN A 268 8.42 -5.09 28.91
N LEU A 269 7.63 -4.66 27.91
CA LEU A 269 7.84 -4.99 26.50
C LEU A 269 9.15 -4.36 26.00
N LEU A 270 9.38 -3.08 26.31
CA LEU A 270 10.63 -2.38 25.97
C LEU A 270 11.83 -2.90 26.78
N ALA A 271 11.63 -3.33 28.03
CA ALA A 271 12.69 -3.91 28.85
C ALA A 271 13.17 -5.27 28.28
N SER A 272 12.24 -6.13 27.84
CA SER A 272 12.57 -7.42 27.22
C SER A 272 13.28 -7.30 25.86
N ALA A 273 13.05 -6.19 25.15
CA ALA A 273 13.73 -5.88 23.90
C ALA A 273 15.23 -5.62 24.09
N ASN A 274 15.62 -4.99 25.21
CA ASN A 274 17.02 -4.67 25.51
C ASN A 274 17.84 -5.88 25.97
N SER A 275 17.20 -6.97 26.40
CA SER A 275 17.87 -8.22 26.80
C SER A 275 18.07 -9.20 25.64
N ASN A 276 17.25 -9.11 24.58
CA ASN A 276 17.36 -9.97 23.41
C ASN A 276 18.28 -9.33 22.35
N LYS A 277 19.59 -9.45 22.54
CA LYS A 277 20.51 -9.34 21.40
C LYS A 277 20.16 -10.48 20.43
N PRO A 278 19.90 -10.21 19.13
CA PRO A 278 19.67 -11.28 18.18
C PRO A 278 20.90 -12.21 18.18
N ALA A 279 20.66 -13.51 18.25
CA ALA A 279 21.70 -14.52 18.11
C ALA A 279 22.45 -14.29 16.80
N GLU A 280 23.78 -14.34 16.86
CA GLU A 280 24.70 -14.17 15.74
C GLU A 280 24.54 -15.34 14.73
N GLU A 281 23.48 -15.30 13.91
CA GLU A 281 23.36 -16.15 12.73
C GLU A 281 23.75 -15.32 11.50
N PHE A 282 24.96 -15.57 10.99
CA PHE A 282 25.53 -15.09 9.72
C PHE A 282 24.93 -13.79 9.19
N THR A 283 25.23 -12.70 9.90
CA THR A 283 24.70 -11.37 9.57
C THR A 283 25.41 -10.81 8.34
N ILE A 284 24.67 -10.69 7.24
CA ILE A 284 25.01 -9.86 6.07
C ILE A 284 25.59 -8.51 6.58
N PRO A 285 26.68 -7.96 5.99
CA PRO A 285 27.39 -6.80 6.54
C PRO A 285 26.44 -5.64 6.88
N VAL A 286 26.42 -5.17 8.12
CA VAL A 286 25.54 -4.07 8.55
C VAL A 286 26.11 -2.77 8.01
N CYS A 287 25.40 -2.09 7.12
CA CYS A 287 25.78 -0.73 6.71
C CYS A 287 25.51 0.22 7.87
N ASP A 288 26.56 0.93 8.31
CA ASP A 288 26.41 2.09 9.19
C ASP A 288 25.86 3.27 8.37
N PRO A 289 24.61 3.72 8.62
CA PRO A 289 24.01 4.84 7.89
C PRO A 289 24.77 6.15 8.06
N ASN A 290 25.47 6.34 9.19
CA ASN A 290 26.18 7.58 9.47
C ASN A 290 27.47 7.71 8.66
N ILE A 291 28.05 6.59 8.23
CA ILE A 291 29.30 6.55 7.47
C ILE A 291 29.00 6.36 5.98
N HIS A 292 28.29 5.30 5.61
CA HIS A 292 28.10 4.88 4.21
C HIS A 292 27.01 5.66 3.47
N PHE A 293 26.09 6.36 4.14
CA PHE A 293 25.12 7.18 3.40
C PHE A 293 25.56 8.63 3.28
N SER A 294 26.52 9.07 4.10
CA SER A 294 27.00 10.44 4.04
C SER A 294 27.72 10.73 2.71
N ASP A 295 28.62 9.84 2.29
CA ASP A 295 29.37 9.98 1.03
C ASP A 295 28.47 9.75 -0.20
N LEU A 296 27.49 8.84 -0.10
CA LEU A 296 26.46 8.63 -1.11
C LEU A 296 25.61 9.88 -1.33
N ILE A 297 25.11 10.47 -0.25
CA ILE A 297 24.30 11.68 -0.28
C ILE A 297 25.11 12.84 -0.85
N GLU A 298 26.34 13.03 -0.39
CA GLU A 298 27.22 14.10 -0.88
C GLU A 298 27.44 13.96 -2.39
N TRP A 299 27.79 12.76 -2.86
CA TRP A 299 27.96 12.51 -4.29
C TRP A 299 26.66 12.70 -5.10
N LEU A 300 25.51 12.26 -4.58
CA LEU A 300 24.21 12.47 -5.24
C LEU A 300 23.89 13.96 -5.40
N LEU A 301 24.14 14.76 -4.37
CA LEU A 301 23.90 16.21 -4.39
C LEU A 301 24.87 16.95 -5.33
N GLU A 302 26.07 16.41 -5.56
CA GLU A 302 27.01 16.94 -6.56
C GLU A 302 26.67 16.54 -8.00
N ASP A 303 26.22 15.30 -8.24
CA ASP A 303 26.00 14.74 -9.58
C ASP A 303 24.61 15.05 -10.13
N LEU A 304 23.56 15.07 -9.29
CA LEU A 304 22.18 15.32 -9.73
C LEU A 304 21.99 16.68 -10.43
N PRO A 305 22.60 17.81 -9.98
CA PRO A 305 22.56 19.09 -10.72
C PRO A 305 23.18 19.02 -12.12
N ARG A 306 24.08 18.06 -12.39
CA ARG A 306 24.70 17.87 -13.72
C ARG A 306 23.77 17.15 -14.70
N MET A 307 22.65 16.58 -14.22
CA MET A 307 21.62 15.94 -15.04
C MET A 307 22.15 14.81 -15.93
N ALA A 308 23.09 14.00 -15.44
CA ALA A 308 23.75 12.97 -16.25
C ALA A 308 24.41 13.53 -17.53
N ASP A 309 24.99 14.72 -17.43
CA ASP A 309 25.57 15.50 -18.52
C ASP A 309 24.59 15.83 -19.67
N ALA A 310 23.28 15.69 -19.41
CA ALA A 310 22.25 16.16 -20.32
C ALA A 310 22.24 17.69 -20.34
N LYS A 311 22.19 18.25 -21.54
CA LYS A 311 22.17 19.70 -21.74
C LYS A 311 20.81 20.15 -22.24
N ASP A 312 20.38 21.33 -21.83
CA ASP A 312 19.23 22.02 -22.37
C ASP A 312 19.54 22.68 -23.72
N VAL A 313 18.59 23.46 -24.24
CA VAL A 313 18.70 24.17 -25.51
C VAL A 313 19.78 25.26 -25.46
N GLU A 314 20.14 25.75 -24.27
CA GLU A 314 21.11 26.81 -24.02
C GLU A 314 22.51 26.25 -23.70
N GLY A 315 22.65 24.93 -23.64
CA GLY A 315 23.89 24.22 -23.33
C GLY A 315 24.19 24.09 -21.83
N GLN A 316 23.26 24.49 -20.96
CA GLN A 316 23.30 24.31 -19.51
C GLN A 316 22.80 22.91 -19.11
N PRO A 317 23.11 22.41 -17.90
CA PRO A 317 22.55 21.14 -17.44
C PRO A 317 21.02 21.17 -17.43
N GLY A 318 20.39 20.23 -18.13
CA GLY A 318 18.93 20.19 -18.25
C GLY A 318 18.42 19.08 -19.15
N LEU A 319 17.16 18.69 -18.93
CA LEU A 319 16.50 17.59 -19.63
C LEU A 319 15.62 18.05 -20.80
N THR A 320 15.62 19.35 -21.13
CA THR A 320 14.69 19.95 -22.10
C THR A 320 15.14 19.78 -23.56
N ALA A 321 16.40 19.45 -23.82
CA ALA A 321 16.87 19.05 -25.16
C ALA A 321 16.68 17.54 -25.40
N GLN A 322 17.31 16.98 -26.46
CA GLN A 322 17.29 15.55 -26.79
C GLN A 322 18.07 14.72 -25.74
N ALA A 323 17.55 14.61 -24.51
CA ALA A 323 18.07 13.73 -23.48
C ALA A 323 17.97 12.26 -23.91
N MET A 324 19.03 11.49 -23.70
CA MET A 324 19.12 10.11 -24.16
C MET A 324 18.56 9.12 -23.13
N VAL A 325 18.22 7.90 -23.58
CA VAL A 325 17.58 6.89 -22.73
C VAL A 325 18.45 6.53 -21.51
N GLY A 326 19.76 6.36 -21.70
CA GLY A 326 20.68 6.02 -20.60
C GLY A 326 20.76 7.13 -19.56
N GLN A 327 20.78 8.39 -20.01
CA GLN A 327 20.77 9.56 -19.12
C GLN A 327 19.48 9.64 -18.31
N LEU A 328 18.32 9.46 -18.96
CA LEU A 328 17.02 9.48 -18.29
C LEU A 328 16.86 8.35 -17.26
N GLU A 329 17.31 7.14 -17.58
CA GLU A 329 17.31 6.01 -16.63
C GLU A 329 18.27 6.27 -15.44
N PHE A 330 19.40 6.94 -15.66
CA PHE A 330 20.33 7.30 -14.59
C PHE A 330 19.74 8.32 -13.63
N VAL A 331 19.17 9.41 -14.15
CA VAL A 331 18.47 10.41 -13.33
C VAL A 331 17.28 9.78 -12.60
N ALA A 332 16.54 8.87 -13.24
CA ALA A 332 15.44 8.14 -12.58
C ALA A 332 15.94 7.30 -11.38
N ALA A 333 17.08 6.62 -11.53
CA ALA A 333 17.67 5.83 -10.46
C ALA A 333 18.17 6.71 -9.30
N GLN A 334 18.81 7.86 -9.60
CA GLN A 334 19.21 8.85 -8.60
C GLN A 334 18.01 9.39 -7.82
N LEU A 335 16.93 9.76 -8.51
CA LEU A 335 15.70 10.24 -7.88
C LEU A 335 15.06 9.18 -6.97
N SER A 336 15.05 7.92 -7.40
CA SER A 336 14.49 6.81 -6.61
C SER A 336 15.30 6.59 -5.32
N LEU A 337 16.62 6.71 -5.41
CA LEU A 337 17.51 6.63 -4.26
C LEU A 337 17.33 7.81 -3.30
N CYS A 338 17.25 9.03 -3.82
CA CYS A 338 16.96 10.22 -3.02
C CYS A 338 15.58 10.13 -2.33
N ASP A 339 14.54 9.65 -3.01
CA ASP A 339 13.21 9.50 -2.41
C ASP A 339 13.23 8.56 -1.21
N LEU A 340 13.93 7.43 -1.33
CA LEU A 340 14.04 6.45 -0.25
C LEU A 340 14.91 6.95 0.91
N LEU A 341 16.02 7.65 0.62
CA LEU A 341 16.87 8.28 1.64
C LEU A 341 16.12 9.35 2.44
N VAL A 342 15.23 10.11 1.79
CA VAL A 342 14.33 11.06 2.46
C VAL A 342 13.25 10.32 3.27
N ASP A 343 12.63 9.28 2.70
CA ASP A 343 11.57 8.49 3.35
C ASP A 343 12.02 7.81 4.65
N PHE A 344 13.24 7.26 4.67
CA PHE A 344 13.86 6.69 5.86
C PHE A 344 14.42 7.76 6.82
N GLY A 345 14.51 9.00 6.36
CA GLY A 345 14.96 10.15 7.15
C GLY A 345 16.46 10.19 7.38
N PHE A 346 17.27 9.82 6.37
CA PHE A 346 18.74 9.89 6.43
C PHE A 346 19.31 11.25 6.01
N MET A 347 18.58 12.02 5.18
CA MET A 347 19.04 13.34 4.71
C MET A 347 18.78 14.50 5.69
N VAL A 348 18.00 14.28 6.75
CA VAL A 348 17.67 15.32 7.75
C VAL A 348 17.95 14.79 9.15
N ARG A 349 19.00 15.32 9.77
CA ARG A 349 19.28 15.09 11.19
C ARG A 349 18.30 15.85 12.06
N GLU A 350 17.82 15.21 13.12
CA GLU A 350 16.86 15.79 14.07
C GLU A 350 15.61 16.40 13.40
N ARG A 351 15.07 15.72 12.37
CA ARG A 351 13.94 16.20 11.55
C ARG A 351 12.68 16.64 12.32
N ASP A 352 12.54 16.15 13.56
CA ASP A 352 11.39 16.33 14.44
C ASP A 352 11.67 17.35 15.56
N SER A 353 12.81 18.05 15.49
CA SER A 353 13.27 19.09 16.42
C SER A 353 12.93 20.50 15.91
N THR A 354 13.17 21.51 16.74
CA THR A 354 13.13 22.93 16.36
C THR A 354 14.39 23.40 15.63
N LYS A 355 15.45 22.58 15.57
CA LYS A 355 16.73 22.89 14.91
C LYS A 355 17.18 21.81 13.91
N PRO A 356 16.37 21.45 12.91
CA PRO A 356 16.77 20.47 11.90
C PRO A 356 17.86 21.02 10.96
N ASP A 357 18.71 20.15 10.43
CA ASP A 357 19.65 20.50 9.36
C ASP A 357 19.05 20.18 7.97
N PHE A 358 18.58 21.22 7.28
CA PHE A 358 17.98 21.11 5.94
C PHE A 358 18.94 21.40 4.79
N LYS A 359 20.26 21.57 5.01
CA LYS A 359 21.19 21.94 3.93
C LYS A 359 21.16 20.97 2.74
N GLN A 360 21.20 19.67 3.04
CA GLN A 360 21.15 18.61 2.02
C GLN A 360 19.81 18.62 1.27
N VAL A 361 18.71 18.83 1.99
CA VAL A 361 17.37 18.90 1.41
C VAL A 361 17.17 20.13 0.54
N MET A 362 17.70 21.30 0.92
CA MET A 362 17.65 22.51 0.09
C MET A 362 18.39 22.32 -1.24
N SER A 363 19.56 21.67 -1.20
CA SER A 363 20.32 21.33 -2.41
C SER A 363 19.54 20.36 -3.30
N LEU A 364 18.96 19.30 -2.72
CA LEU A 364 18.10 18.36 -3.44
C LEU A 364 16.87 19.05 -4.05
N TYR A 365 16.23 19.95 -3.32
CA TYR A 365 15.08 20.72 -3.78
C TYR A 365 15.44 21.52 -5.03
N ALA A 366 16.59 22.18 -5.05
CA ALA A 366 17.08 22.93 -6.22
C ALA A 366 17.27 22.02 -7.44
N SER A 367 17.91 20.85 -7.27
CA SER A 367 18.12 19.90 -8.36
C SER A 367 16.80 19.32 -8.89
N VAL A 368 15.88 18.96 -8.00
CA VAL A 368 14.54 18.47 -8.36
C VAL A 368 13.76 19.54 -9.11
N PHE A 369 13.86 20.81 -8.69
CA PHE A 369 13.24 21.93 -9.37
C PHE A 369 13.76 22.09 -10.80
N GLN A 370 15.09 21.99 -11.00
CA GLN A 370 15.71 22.07 -12.33
C GLN A 370 15.29 20.92 -13.26
N ILE A 371 15.03 19.70 -12.74
CA ILE A 371 14.46 18.58 -13.51
C ILE A 371 13.03 18.91 -14.00
N LEU A 372 12.28 19.62 -13.18
CA LEU A 372 10.88 19.96 -13.41
C LEU A 372 10.70 21.23 -14.24
N ASP A 373 11.69 22.11 -14.29
CA ASP A 373 11.59 23.35 -15.04
C ASP A 373 11.57 23.09 -16.56
N VAL A 374 10.45 23.44 -17.18
CA VAL A 374 10.20 23.26 -18.62
C VAL A 374 10.13 24.61 -19.33
N ARG A 375 10.31 25.73 -18.62
CA ARG A 375 10.17 27.09 -19.17
C ARG A 375 11.14 27.37 -20.33
N THR A 376 12.30 26.74 -20.33
CA THR A 376 13.33 26.83 -21.39
C THR A 376 13.07 25.92 -22.60
N THR A 377 12.00 25.12 -22.59
CA THR A 377 11.72 24.16 -23.67
C THR A 377 11.07 24.83 -24.87
N LYS A 378 11.73 24.81 -26.04
CA LYS A 378 11.11 25.24 -27.30
C LYS A 378 9.90 24.36 -27.65
N ARG A 379 8.71 24.99 -27.80
CA ARG A 379 7.50 24.34 -28.34
C ARG A 379 7.80 23.80 -29.74
N GLY A 380 7.94 22.48 -29.89
CA GLY A 380 8.12 21.83 -31.20
C GLY A 380 9.16 20.70 -31.27
N SER A 381 9.93 20.44 -30.21
CA SER A 381 10.85 19.29 -30.22
C SER A 381 10.07 17.97 -30.17
N LYS A 382 9.97 17.28 -31.32
CA LYS A 382 9.36 15.95 -31.43
C LYS A 382 10.29 14.92 -30.77
N SER A 383 10.26 14.85 -29.44
CA SER A 383 10.83 13.70 -28.72
C SER A 383 10.06 12.44 -29.12
N LYS A 384 10.76 11.33 -29.38
CA LYS A 384 10.11 10.05 -29.69
C LYS A 384 9.15 9.66 -28.56
N MET A 385 8.16 8.83 -28.87
CA MET A 385 7.21 8.32 -27.88
C MET A 385 7.92 7.73 -26.64
N ARG A 386 9.05 7.02 -26.80
CA ARG A 386 9.75 6.36 -25.68
C ARG A 386 10.51 7.31 -24.76
N GLU A 387 11.43 8.11 -25.30
CA GLU A 387 12.20 9.12 -24.55
C GLU A 387 11.27 10.15 -23.90
N ALA A 388 10.20 10.56 -24.62
CA ALA A 388 9.16 11.39 -24.05
C ALA A 388 8.44 10.71 -22.89
N VAL A 389 8.06 9.43 -23.01
CA VAL A 389 7.43 8.68 -21.91
C VAL A 389 8.36 8.53 -20.71
N LEU A 390 9.66 8.24 -20.92
CA LEU A 390 10.65 8.16 -19.85
C LEU A 390 10.87 9.50 -19.16
N MET A 391 10.99 10.58 -19.92
CA MET A 391 11.11 11.94 -19.38
C MET A 391 9.88 12.32 -18.54
N LEU A 392 8.68 11.94 -18.99
CA LEU A 392 7.46 12.16 -18.22
C LEU A 392 7.46 11.35 -16.92
N ARG A 393 7.98 10.11 -16.95
CA ARG A 393 8.15 9.29 -15.74
C ARG A 393 9.14 9.93 -14.76
N VAL A 394 10.31 10.39 -15.24
CA VAL A 394 11.31 11.10 -14.43
C VAL A 394 10.68 12.33 -13.76
N ARG A 395 9.96 13.16 -14.53
CA ARG A 395 9.25 14.32 -13.97
C ARG A 395 8.16 13.94 -12.99
N SER A 396 7.42 12.86 -13.24
CA SER A 396 6.42 12.37 -12.29
C SER A 396 7.06 11.95 -10.96
N SER A 397 8.19 11.24 -11.00
CA SER A 397 8.95 10.87 -9.80
C SER A 397 9.53 12.10 -9.09
N ALA A 398 10.05 13.07 -9.83
CA ALA A 398 10.53 14.34 -9.29
C ALA A 398 9.40 15.15 -8.60
N LEU A 399 8.18 15.17 -9.16
CA LEU A 399 7.02 15.82 -8.52
C LEU A 399 6.61 15.12 -7.22
N GLN A 400 6.68 13.79 -7.17
CA GLN A 400 6.40 13.02 -5.95
C GLN A 400 7.43 13.31 -4.86
N LEU A 401 8.71 13.33 -5.22
CA LEU A 401 9.80 13.71 -4.31
C LEU A 401 9.60 15.15 -3.81
N LEU A 402 9.29 16.10 -4.71
CA LEU A 402 9.02 17.49 -4.34
C LEU A 402 7.87 17.60 -3.34
N ALA A 403 6.77 16.86 -3.54
CA ALA A 403 5.65 16.83 -2.60
C ALA A 403 6.07 16.28 -1.22
N ARG A 404 6.93 15.25 -1.18
CA ARG A 404 7.50 14.71 0.07
C ARG A 404 8.38 15.75 0.79
N LEU A 405 9.21 16.49 0.05
CA LEU A 405 10.02 17.58 0.61
C LEU A 405 9.13 18.69 1.19
N CYS A 406 8.05 19.06 0.50
CA CYS A 406 7.06 20.02 0.99
C CYS A 406 6.35 19.55 2.27
N ASN A 407 6.18 18.24 2.49
CA ASN A 407 5.61 17.71 3.73
C ASN A 407 6.60 17.82 4.90
N LEU A 408 7.91 17.72 4.67
CA LEU A 408 8.92 18.00 5.71
C LEU A 408 8.86 19.45 6.21
N ARG A 409 8.53 20.39 5.32
CA ARG A 409 8.29 21.79 5.69
C ARG A 409 7.11 21.91 6.65
N SER A 410 5.99 21.23 6.38
CA SER A 410 4.85 21.19 7.31
C SER A 410 5.24 20.57 8.65
N ASN A 411 6.00 19.48 8.64
CA ASN A 411 6.52 18.83 9.86
C ASN A 411 7.35 19.80 10.72
N TYR A 412 8.27 20.55 10.09
CA TYR A 412 9.10 21.54 10.76
C TYR A 412 8.28 22.69 11.36
N ARG A 413 7.32 23.22 10.61
CA ARG A 413 6.42 24.28 11.11
C ARG A 413 5.61 23.81 12.33
N ILE A 414 5.18 22.55 12.37
CA ILE A 414 4.54 21.95 13.55
C ILE A 414 5.52 21.91 14.73
N SER A 415 6.76 21.47 14.52
CA SER A 415 7.78 21.43 15.58
C SER A 415 8.06 22.82 16.16
N LEU A 416 8.15 23.85 15.31
CA LEU A 416 8.27 25.24 15.76
C LEU A 416 7.05 25.68 16.57
N ALA A 417 5.83 25.35 16.13
CA ALA A 417 4.60 25.67 16.83
C ALA A 417 4.56 25.06 18.24
N VAL A 418 4.90 23.77 18.35
CA VAL A 418 4.92 23.04 19.62
C VAL A 418 6.01 23.61 20.54
N GLY A 419 7.22 23.85 20.03
CA GLY A 419 8.30 24.43 20.83
C GLY A 419 7.99 25.85 21.32
N ALA A 420 7.36 26.68 20.49
CA ALA A 420 6.91 28.01 20.89
C ALA A 420 5.79 27.95 21.94
N TYR A 421 4.86 26.99 21.80
CA TYR A 421 3.80 26.77 22.77
C TYR A 421 4.34 26.30 24.13
N GLU A 422 5.31 25.38 24.15
CA GLU A 422 5.99 24.95 25.38
C GLU A 422 6.70 26.13 26.06
N ALA A 423 7.47 26.92 25.31
CA ALA A 423 8.15 28.10 25.84
C ALA A 423 7.18 29.17 26.36
N LEU A 424 6.03 29.34 25.69
CA LEU A 424 4.97 30.24 26.13
C LEU A 424 4.32 29.73 27.43
N PHE A 425 4.01 28.44 27.50
CA PHE A 425 3.43 27.81 28.68
C PHE A 425 4.33 27.96 29.90
N ASP A 426 5.63 27.69 29.75
CA ASP A 426 6.63 27.84 30.79
C ASP A 426 6.70 29.29 31.31
N LYS A 427 6.73 30.29 30.41
CA LYS A 427 6.68 31.71 30.79
C LYS A 427 5.39 32.07 31.54
N MET A 428 4.25 31.55 31.10
CA MET A 428 2.97 31.79 31.77
C MET A 428 2.93 31.14 33.16
N GLU A 429 3.54 29.97 33.32
CA GLU A 429 3.64 29.26 34.59
C GLU A 429 4.54 30.01 35.58
N GLU A 430 5.72 30.48 35.12
CA GLU A 430 6.65 31.32 35.89
C GLU A 430 5.99 32.62 36.38
N ASN A 431 5.17 33.26 35.53
CA ASN A 431 4.43 34.49 35.88
C ASN A 431 3.17 34.22 36.76
N GLY A 432 2.86 32.94 37.02
CA GLY A 432 1.66 32.51 37.74
C GLY A 432 0.35 32.77 36.99
N ASP A 433 0.42 33.11 35.69
CA ASP A 433 -0.73 33.46 34.87
C ASP A 433 -1.61 32.25 34.57
N VAL A 434 -1.03 31.05 34.46
CA VAL A 434 -1.78 29.80 34.22
C VAL A 434 -2.84 29.59 35.30
N LYS A 435 -2.48 29.73 36.58
CA LYS A 435 -3.41 29.59 37.71
C LYS A 435 -4.41 30.74 37.78
N LYS A 436 -3.98 31.98 37.55
CA LYS A 436 -4.85 33.18 37.57
C LYS A 436 -5.92 33.12 36.47
N LYS A 437 -5.56 32.62 35.29
CA LYS A 437 -6.41 32.59 34.09
C LYS A 437 -7.13 31.25 33.90
N GLN A 438 -6.93 30.27 34.78
CA GLN A 438 -7.54 28.94 34.69
C GLN A 438 -9.08 28.99 34.63
N GLY A 439 -9.71 29.96 35.30
CA GLY A 439 -11.16 30.17 35.29
C GLY A 439 -11.75 30.63 33.95
N LEU A 440 -10.93 31.15 33.03
CA LEU A 440 -11.36 31.52 31.66
C LEU A 440 -11.58 30.28 30.78
N ILE A 441 -10.94 29.17 31.12
CA ILE A 441 -11.05 27.88 30.41
C ILE A 441 -11.88 26.93 31.27
N SER A 442 -13.19 27.14 31.35
CA SER A 442 -14.10 26.14 31.94
C SER A 442 -14.40 25.01 30.95
N SER A 443 -14.83 23.84 31.43
CA SER A 443 -15.21 22.70 30.56
C SER A 443 -16.34 23.03 29.57
N LYS A 444 -17.16 24.05 29.83
CA LYS A 444 -18.16 24.57 28.87
C LYS A 444 -17.52 25.42 27.76
N SER A 445 -16.47 26.17 28.06
CA SER A 445 -15.69 27.02 27.14
C SER A 445 -14.81 26.22 26.16
N PHE A 446 -14.39 25.00 26.53
CA PHE A 446 -13.57 24.18 25.64
C PHE A 446 -14.32 23.73 24.37
N SER A 447 -15.64 23.56 24.46
CA SER A 447 -16.48 23.25 23.30
C SER A 447 -16.60 24.42 22.32
N SER A 448 -16.67 25.66 22.82
CA SER A 448 -16.65 26.90 22.02
C SER A 448 -15.26 27.32 21.56
N LEU A 449 -14.18 26.80 22.15
CA LEU A 449 -12.81 26.95 21.62
C LEU A 449 -12.52 25.98 20.46
N ALA A 450 -13.27 24.87 20.39
CA ALA A 450 -13.15 23.86 19.34
C ALA A 450 -13.97 24.23 18.08
N SER A 451 -15.09 24.95 18.23
CA SER A 451 -15.66 25.74 17.15
C SER A 451 -14.85 27.03 17.03
N VAL A 452 -14.31 27.36 15.86
CA VAL A 452 -13.69 28.68 15.62
C VAL A 452 -14.80 29.73 15.50
N ASP A 453 -15.62 29.86 16.54
CA ASP A 453 -16.64 30.90 16.64
C ASP A 453 -16.05 32.17 17.28
N ASP A 454 -16.71 33.30 17.06
CA ASP A 454 -16.22 34.61 17.53
C ASP A 454 -16.02 34.64 19.06
N GLN A 455 -16.77 33.82 19.80
CA GLN A 455 -16.70 33.74 21.25
C GLN A 455 -15.45 32.97 21.73
N GLY A 456 -15.11 31.84 21.07
CA GLY A 456 -13.87 31.12 21.29
C GLY A 456 -12.63 31.96 20.98
N LEU A 457 -12.67 32.74 19.89
CA LEU A 457 -11.58 33.64 19.51
C LEU A 457 -11.38 34.76 20.54
N GLN A 458 -12.47 35.37 21.02
CA GLN A 458 -12.41 36.39 22.06
C GLN A 458 -11.85 35.83 23.38
N THR A 459 -12.30 34.64 23.77
CA THR A 459 -11.79 33.94 24.96
C THR A 459 -10.29 33.64 24.85
N ALA A 460 -9.83 33.20 23.68
CA ALA A 460 -8.41 32.95 23.42
C ALA A 460 -7.58 34.25 23.50
N LYS A 461 -8.06 35.35 22.91
CA LYS A 461 -7.40 36.68 23.00
C LYS A 461 -7.28 37.15 24.44
N GLU A 462 -8.31 36.95 25.26
CA GLU A 462 -8.27 37.30 26.68
C GLU A 462 -7.30 36.42 27.49
N TYR A 463 -7.28 35.11 27.22
CA TYR A 463 -6.35 34.18 27.88
C TYR A 463 -4.89 34.53 27.56
N PHE A 464 -4.58 34.79 26.29
CA PHE A 464 -3.22 35.10 25.83
C PHE A 464 -2.87 36.59 25.85
N LYS A 465 -3.73 37.45 26.41
CA LYS A 465 -3.45 38.88 26.54
C LYS A 465 -2.13 39.13 27.28
N GLY A 466 -1.25 39.92 26.65
CA GLY A 466 0.11 40.20 27.11
C GLY A 466 1.21 39.37 26.43
N TYR A 467 0.84 38.35 25.64
CA TYR A 467 1.76 37.46 24.95
C TYR A 467 1.67 37.54 23.41
N GLU A 468 1.13 38.64 22.87
CA GLU A 468 0.91 38.82 21.43
C GLU A 468 2.22 38.80 20.62
N LYS A 469 3.30 39.38 21.17
CA LYS A 469 4.62 39.40 20.52
C LYS A 469 5.15 38.00 20.21
N GLN A 470 4.90 37.03 21.10
CA GLN A 470 5.34 35.65 20.92
C GLN A 470 4.61 34.97 19.75
N PHE A 471 3.35 35.34 19.50
CA PHE A 471 2.60 34.86 18.33
C PHE A 471 3.09 35.51 17.05
N ASP A 472 3.39 36.82 17.08
CA ASP A 472 3.96 37.53 15.92
C ASP A 472 5.33 36.95 15.54
N GLU A 473 6.21 36.72 16.52
CA GLU A 473 7.51 36.05 16.33
C GLU A 473 7.35 34.64 15.74
N LEU A 474 6.35 33.87 16.21
CA LEU A 474 6.05 32.55 15.68
C LEU A 474 5.57 32.61 14.22
N ILE A 475 4.64 33.51 13.90
CA ILE A 475 4.12 33.69 12.53
C ILE A 475 5.25 34.10 11.58
N SER A 476 6.10 35.03 12.00
CA SER A 476 7.30 35.41 11.25
C SER A 476 8.23 34.21 11.03
N SER A 477 8.44 33.36 12.05
CA SER A 477 9.29 32.17 11.90
C SER A 477 8.73 31.15 10.89
N PHE A 478 7.41 31.09 10.67
CA PHE A 478 6.80 30.15 9.73
C PHE A 478 6.94 30.55 8.26
N PHE A 479 6.89 31.86 7.96
CA PHE A 479 6.69 32.37 6.61
C PHE A 479 7.73 33.40 6.14
N ASP A 480 8.49 34.02 7.06
CA ASP A 480 9.50 35.02 6.72
C ASP A 480 10.91 34.40 6.55
N GLN A 481 11.05 33.08 6.75
CA GLN A 481 12.30 32.36 6.52
C GLN A 481 12.09 31.10 5.68
N PRO A 482 13.02 30.77 4.76
CA PRO A 482 12.95 29.54 3.99
C PRO A 482 13.14 28.34 4.93
N ALA A 483 12.30 27.31 4.78
CA ALA A 483 12.40 26.10 5.59
C ALA A 483 13.16 25.00 4.83
N VAL A 484 12.64 24.63 3.66
CA VAL A 484 13.07 23.48 2.84
C VAL A 484 13.41 23.94 1.41
N ALA A 485 12.73 24.97 0.91
CA ALA A 485 13.01 25.56 -0.39
C ALA A 485 14.18 26.57 -0.32
N PRO A 486 15.10 26.56 -1.30
CA PRO A 486 16.13 27.59 -1.43
C PRO A 486 15.54 29.00 -1.54
N LYS A 487 16.26 30.00 -1.03
CA LYS A 487 15.90 31.42 -1.14
C LYS A 487 15.70 31.88 -2.59
N SER A 488 16.45 31.31 -3.53
CA SER A 488 16.36 31.63 -4.96
C SER A 488 15.04 31.21 -5.61
N ILE A 489 14.34 30.21 -5.05
CA ILE A 489 13.04 29.75 -5.58
C ILE A 489 11.89 30.42 -4.82
N GLY A 490 12.07 30.67 -3.52
CA GLY A 490 11.11 31.45 -2.73
C GLY A 490 9.80 30.72 -2.37
N SER A 491 9.66 29.42 -2.65
CA SER A 491 8.42 28.65 -2.49
C SER A 491 7.85 28.58 -1.06
N ASP A 492 8.68 28.84 -0.05
CA ASP A 492 8.30 28.74 1.36
C ASP A 492 7.87 30.08 1.97
N MET A 493 8.08 31.17 1.24
CA MET A 493 7.99 32.53 1.74
C MET A 493 6.66 33.17 1.34
N VAL A 494 5.93 33.70 2.33
CA VAL A 494 4.62 34.33 2.12
C VAL A 494 4.63 35.71 2.77
N ASP A 495 4.25 36.75 2.04
CA ASP A 495 4.17 38.11 2.59
C ASP A 495 3.07 38.24 3.66
N SER A 496 3.06 39.33 4.42
CA SER A 496 2.05 39.58 5.47
C SER A 496 0.61 39.55 4.94
N GLU A 497 0.40 39.89 3.67
CA GLU A 497 -0.90 39.84 2.98
C GLU A 497 -1.28 38.44 2.45
N GLY A 498 -0.42 37.44 2.60
CA GLY A 498 -0.70 36.06 2.18
C GLY A 498 -0.38 35.77 0.72
N ARG A 499 0.31 36.67 0.03
CA ARG A 499 0.78 36.46 -1.35
C ARG A 499 2.14 35.76 -1.33
N SER A 500 2.38 34.93 -2.35
CA SER A 500 3.72 34.41 -2.61
C SER A 500 4.70 35.57 -2.78
N SER A 501 5.96 35.36 -2.39
CA SER A 501 7.03 36.31 -2.69
C SER A 501 7.01 36.72 -4.18
N ARG A 502 7.34 37.98 -4.48
CA ARG A 502 7.41 38.49 -5.88
C ARG A 502 8.35 37.67 -6.77
N ASP A 503 9.28 36.93 -6.17
CA ASP A 503 10.30 36.12 -6.82
C ASP A 503 9.99 34.60 -6.78
N ASP A 504 8.72 34.19 -6.61
CA ASP A 504 8.36 32.76 -6.58
C ASP A 504 8.35 32.11 -7.98
N ASP A 505 9.41 31.36 -8.26
CA ASP A 505 9.60 30.64 -9.50
C ASP A 505 8.72 29.39 -9.63
N THR A 506 8.16 28.90 -8.52
CA THR A 506 7.37 27.67 -8.44
C THR A 506 6.12 27.73 -9.32
N LEU A 507 5.41 28.86 -9.28
CA LEU A 507 4.21 29.07 -10.09
C LEU A 507 4.53 29.01 -11.59
N GLY A 508 5.65 29.60 -12.01
CA GLY A 508 6.11 29.56 -13.40
C GLY A 508 6.37 28.12 -13.88
N MET A 509 7.07 27.33 -13.07
CA MET A 509 7.33 25.91 -13.36
C MET A 509 6.03 25.09 -13.40
N VAL A 510 5.11 25.28 -12.45
CA VAL A 510 3.82 24.56 -12.41
C VAL A 510 2.99 24.86 -13.65
N LEU A 511 2.85 26.13 -14.04
CA LEU A 511 2.08 26.53 -15.22
C LEU A 511 2.68 25.96 -16.51
N ALA A 512 4.01 25.95 -16.62
CA ALA A 512 4.71 25.35 -17.75
C ALA A 512 4.44 23.83 -17.86
N LEU A 513 4.41 23.12 -16.72
CA LEU A 513 4.09 21.69 -16.69
C LEU A 513 2.63 21.39 -17.05
N ILE A 514 1.68 22.21 -16.59
CA ILE A 514 0.26 22.07 -16.95
C ILE A 514 0.07 22.25 -18.47
N ALA A 515 0.80 23.20 -19.07
CA ALA A 515 0.77 23.48 -20.50
C ALA A 515 1.25 22.31 -21.38
N LEU A 516 1.91 21.29 -20.82
CA LEU A 516 2.30 20.08 -21.55
C LEU A 516 1.10 19.20 -21.96
N GLY A 517 -0.09 19.39 -21.36
CA GLY A 517 -1.31 18.70 -21.79
C GLY A 517 -1.37 17.20 -21.46
N ARG A 518 -0.48 16.68 -20.60
CA ARG A 518 -0.42 15.25 -20.23
C ARG A 518 -1.12 14.98 -18.90
N LYS A 519 -2.16 14.14 -18.92
CA LYS A 519 -3.02 13.83 -17.75
C LYS A 519 -2.23 13.36 -16.52
N ASP A 520 -1.24 12.49 -16.72
CA ASP A 520 -0.50 11.84 -15.62
C ASP A 520 0.32 12.85 -14.79
N ILE A 521 0.94 13.82 -15.47
CA ILE A 521 1.71 14.89 -14.83
C ILE A 521 0.76 15.94 -14.26
N GLN A 522 -0.25 16.35 -15.02
CA GLN A 522 -1.21 17.37 -14.59
C GLN A 522 -1.81 17.06 -13.21
N LYS A 523 -2.16 15.79 -12.94
CA LYS A 523 -2.67 15.38 -11.62
C LYS A 523 -1.70 15.72 -10.48
N HIS A 524 -0.42 15.36 -10.62
CA HIS A 524 0.60 15.62 -9.61
C HIS A 524 0.92 17.12 -9.51
N THR A 525 1.01 17.79 -10.65
CA THR A 525 1.26 19.24 -10.73
C THR A 525 0.14 20.07 -10.09
N PHE A 526 -1.13 19.71 -10.31
CA PHE A 526 -2.27 20.37 -9.64
C PHE A 526 -2.25 20.16 -8.13
N ASN A 527 -1.87 18.97 -7.65
CA ASN A 527 -1.72 18.73 -6.21
C ASN A 527 -0.65 19.65 -5.59
N ILE A 528 0.50 19.81 -6.24
CA ILE A 528 1.55 20.72 -5.77
C ILE A 528 1.07 22.18 -5.81
N LEU A 529 0.36 22.59 -6.85
CA LEU A 529 -0.22 23.94 -6.93
C LEU A 529 -1.19 24.21 -5.76
N LEU A 530 -2.08 23.26 -5.47
CA LEU A 530 -3.03 23.37 -4.35
C LEU A 530 -2.30 23.42 -3.00
N GLN A 531 -1.28 22.57 -2.80
CA GLN A 531 -0.44 22.59 -1.60
C GLN A 531 0.31 23.92 -1.46
N HIS A 532 0.80 24.48 -2.57
CA HIS A 532 1.52 25.74 -2.59
C HIS A 532 0.62 26.94 -2.25
N MET A 533 -0.58 27.01 -2.84
CA MET A 533 -1.56 28.07 -2.54
C MET A 533 -2.18 27.92 -1.15
N GLY A 534 -2.28 26.69 -0.65
CA GLY A 534 -2.91 26.35 0.62
C GLY A 534 -1.97 26.33 1.83
N GLN A 535 -0.76 26.88 1.77
CA GLN A 535 0.24 26.71 2.85
C GLN A 535 -0.26 27.15 4.24
N ARG A 536 -0.93 28.31 4.33
CA ARG A 536 -1.47 28.84 5.61
C ARG A 536 -2.63 28.00 6.14
N SER A 537 -3.59 27.64 5.30
CA SER A 537 -4.72 26.81 5.72
C SER A 537 -4.28 25.37 6.03
N SER A 538 -3.30 24.84 5.29
CA SER A 538 -2.73 23.51 5.53
C SER A 538 -2.06 23.44 6.89
N ILE A 539 -1.20 24.40 7.26
CA ILE A 539 -0.54 24.33 8.58
C ILE A 539 -1.54 24.45 9.73
N VAL A 540 -2.59 25.26 9.58
CA VAL A 540 -3.67 25.34 10.59
C VAL A 540 -4.40 24.01 10.72
N ASN A 541 -4.74 23.37 9.59
CA ASN A 541 -5.35 22.05 9.59
C ASN A 541 -4.41 20.98 10.18
N ASP A 542 -3.12 21.04 9.88
CA ASP A 542 -2.11 20.13 10.39
C ASP A 542 -1.92 20.29 11.91
N LEU A 543 -1.92 21.52 12.41
CA LEU A 543 -1.90 21.83 13.85
C LEU A 543 -3.16 21.33 14.55
N ALA A 544 -4.35 21.48 13.93
CA ALA A 544 -5.59 20.94 14.46
C ALA A 544 -5.60 19.40 14.56
N MET A 545 -4.83 18.72 13.71
CA MET A 545 -4.65 17.26 13.76
C MET A 545 -3.54 16.82 14.71
N THR A 546 -2.73 17.76 15.22
CA THR A 546 -1.59 17.47 16.08
C THR A 546 -2.06 17.12 17.50
N GLN A 547 -1.53 16.03 18.05
CA GLN A 547 -1.80 15.55 19.40
C GLN A 547 -0.54 15.66 20.24
N LEU A 548 -0.62 16.38 21.36
CA LEU A 548 0.48 16.53 22.31
C LEU A 548 0.27 15.60 23.51
N LEU A 549 1.25 14.73 23.77
CA LEU A 549 1.23 13.75 24.85
C LEU A 549 1.80 14.39 26.12
N VAL A 550 0.95 14.51 27.14
CA VAL A 550 1.28 15.13 28.43
C VAL A 550 1.22 14.12 29.58
N LEU A 551 0.74 12.90 29.32
CA LEU A 551 0.63 11.83 30.32
C LEU A 551 1.70 10.76 30.08
N PRO A 552 2.43 10.32 31.13
CA PRO A 552 3.42 9.24 31.02
C PRO A 552 2.89 7.97 30.36
N ALA A 553 1.72 7.48 30.77
CA ALA A 553 1.06 6.31 30.17
C ALA A 553 0.83 6.41 28.65
N ALA A 554 0.49 7.61 28.15
CA ALA A 554 0.29 7.83 26.72
C ALA A 554 1.62 7.86 25.95
N CYS A 555 2.68 8.38 26.58
CA CYS A 555 4.05 8.27 26.04
C CYS A 555 4.49 6.81 25.95
N THR A 556 4.10 5.96 26.91
CA THR A 556 4.39 4.51 26.87
C THR A 556 3.72 3.83 25.69
N VAL A 557 2.43 4.10 25.44
CA VAL A 557 1.72 3.57 24.25
C VAL A 557 2.43 4.02 22.98
N TYR A 558 2.83 5.29 22.89
CA TYR A 558 3.52 5.84 21.73
C TYR A 558 4.87 5.14 21.45
N GLU A 559 5.65 4.82 22.49
CA GLU A 559 6.92 4.11 22.37
C GLU A 559 6.73 2.62 22.06
N GLU A 560 5.77 1.95 22.70
CA GLU A 560 5.43 0.55 22.41
C GLU A 560 4.91 0.38 20.97
N VAL A 561 4.13 1.33 20.46
CA VAL A 561 3.68 1.35 19.05
C VAL A 561 4.88 1.49 18.11
N GLU A 562 5.81 2.41 18.38
CA GLU A 562 7.02 2.58 17.56
C GLU A 562 7.87 1.29 17.53
N TYR A 563 8.08 0.67 18.69
CA TYR A 563 8.77 -0.60 18.79
C TYR A 563 8.04 -1.70 18.01
N SER A 564 6.71 -1.81 18.18
CA SER A 564 5.88 -2.81 17.52
C SER A 564 5.93 -2.68 16.00
N ILE A 565 5.91 -1.45 15.46
CA ILE A 565 6.04 -1.21 14.01
C ILE A 565 7.39 -1.72 13.49
N LYS A 566 8.49 -1.35 14.16
CA LYS A 566 9.84 -1.81 13.79
C LYS A 566 9.93 -3.33 13.82
N ARG A 567 9.39 -3.96 14.88
CA ARG A 567 9.46 -5.41 15.05
C ARG A 567 8.54 -6.16 14.09
N LEU A 568 7.30 -5.73 13.88
CA LEU A 568 6.38 -6.32 12.90
C LEU A 568 6.95 -6.22 11.47
N THR A 569 7.59 -5.10 11.14
CA THR A 569 8.25 -4.92 9.83
C THR A 569 9.41 -5.89 9.65
N ALA A 570 10.22 -6.10 10.70
CA ALA A 570 11.30 -7.09 10.68
C ALA A 570 10.79 -8.53 10.61
N LEU A 571 9.77 -8.87 11.42
CA LEU A 571 9.18 -10.20 11.50
C LEU A 571 8.51 -10.64 10.21
N LYS A 572 8.04 -9.70 9.37
CA LYS A 572 7.41 -10.00 8.07
C LYS A 572 8.19 -11.03 7.25
N LYS A 573 9.53 -10.99 7.30
CA LYS A 573 10.39 -11.93 6.57
C LYS A 573 10.40 -13.32 7.19
N ASP A 574 10.54 -13.39 8.50
CA ASP A 574 10.52 -14.66 9.24
C ASP A 574 9.15 -15.36 9.10
N LEU A 575 8.08 -14.58 8.92
CA LEU A 575 6.74 -15.09 8.61
C LEU A 575 6.63 -15.77 7.23
N GLU A 576 7.46 -15.38 6.26
CA GLU A 576 7.52 -16.01 4.93
C GLU A 576 8.40 -17.26 4.92
N ASN A 577 9.41 -17.33 5.79
CA ASN A 577 10.30 -18.48 5.91
C ASN A 577 9.62 -19.63 6.65
N LYS A 578 9.58 -20.83 6.05
CA LYS A 578 8.91 -22.01 6.62
C LYS A 578 9.50 -22.45 7.96
N ASP A 579 10.80 -22.28 8.17
CA ASP A 579 11.51 -22.80 9.34
C ASP A 579 11.40 -21.85 10.55
N LYS A 580 11.37 -20.53 10.31
CA LYS A 580 11.27 -19.48 11.35
C LYS A 580 9.83 -19.01 11.60
N SER A 581 8.87 -19.45 10.79
CA SER A 581 7.48 -18.97 10.79
C SER A 581 6.81 -19.07 12.17
N LYS A 582 6.98 -20.18 12.89
CA LYS A 582 6.26 -20.43 14.15
C LYS A 582 6.58 -19.42 15.25
N HIS A 583 7.86 -19.17 15.48
CA HIS A 583 8.29 -18.22 16.51
C HIS A 583 7.92 -16.78 16.11
N ALA A 584 8.11 -16.44 14.83
CA ALA A 584 7.74 -15.14 14.30
C ALA A 584 6.23 -14.87 14.37
N ILE A 585 5.39 -15.88 14.11
CA ILE A 585 3.93 -15.79 14.25
C ILE A 585 3.57 -15.53 15.71
N ALA A 586 4.15 -16.28 16.65
CA ALA A 586 3.88 -16.11 18.07
C ALA A 586 4.24 -14.71 18.58
N GLU A 587 5.41 -14.19 18.18
CA GLU A 587 5.83 -12.84 18.55
C GLU A 587 4.96 -11.76 17.91
N ALA A 588 4.66 -11.88 16.61
CA ALA A 588 3.78 -10.94 15.92
C ALA A 588 2.37 -10.92 16.54
N MET A 589 1.82 -12.09 16.88
CA MET A 589 0.53 -12.18 17.58
C MET A 589 0.57 -11.51 18.95
N MET A 590 1.64 -11.70 19.73
CA MET A 590 1.81 -11.06 21.04
C MET A 590 1.83 -9.53 20.92
N LEU A 591 2.56 -8.98 19.94
CA LEU A 591 2.57 -7.54 19.66
C LEU A 591 1.19 -7.03 19.23
N LEU A 592 0.50 -7.72 18.32
CA LEU A 592 -0.83 -7.34 17.85
C LEU A 592 -1.87 -7.37 18.98
N GLN A 593 -1.83 -8.40 19.83
CA GLN A 593 -2.71 -8.52 20.99
C GLN A 593 -2.43 -7.43 22.02
N ARG A 594 -1.16 -7.09 22.27
CA ARG A 594 -0.77 -5.97 23.13
C ARG A 594 -1.34 -4.65 22.61
N MET A 595 -1.18 -4.36 21.32
CA MET A 595 -1.75 -3.14 20.70
C MET A 595 -3.28 -3.13 20.76
N ARG A 596 -3.92 -4.27 20.52
CA ARG A 596 -5.37 -4.42 20.63
C ARG A 596 -5.86 -4.17 22.06
N GLY A 597 -5.10 -4.55 23.09
CA GLY A 597 -5.43 -4.30 24.49
C GLY A 597 -5.62 -2.81 24.81
N TYR A 598 -4.86 -1.92 24.18
CA TYR A 598 -5.03 -0.46 24.32
C TYR A 598 -6.30 0.09 23.67
N LEU A 599 -6.97 -0.72 22.84
CA LEU A 599 -8.19 -0.36 22.11
C LEU A 599 -9.43 -1.07 22.66
N THR A 600 -9.27 -2.05 23.56
CA THR A 600 -10.39 -2.70 24.22
C THR A 600 -10.89 -1.88 25.40
N LEU A 601 -12.21 -1.69 25.47
CA LEU A 601 -12.87 -1.00 26.57
C LEU A 601 -12.62 -1.76 27.88
N SER A 602 -12.07 -1.07 28.87
CA SER A 602 -11.82 -1.58 30.22
C SER A 602 -12.01 -0.45 31.24
N ALA A 603 -11.93 -0.76 32.54
CA ALA A 603 -11.95 0.28 33.58
C ALA A 603 -10.80 1.29 33.45
N GLU A 604 -9.67 0.87 32.85
CA GLU A 604 -8.51 1.71 32.57
C GLU A 604 -8.62 2.41 31.20
N ASN A 605 -9.36 1.82 30.25
CA ASN A 605 -9.50 2.29 28.87
C ASN A 605 -10.94 2.72 28.59
N GLU A 606 -11.32 3.88 29.12
CA GLU A 606 -12.58 4.53 28.77
C GLU A 606 -12.67 4.87 27.27
N PRO A 607 -13.88 5.05 26.70
CA PRO A 607 -14.06 5.35 25.27
C PRO A 607 -13.22 6.53 24.76
N TYR A 608 -13.01 7.54 25.61
CA TYR A 608 -12.18 8.71 25.28
C TYR A 608 -10.68 8.37 25.17
N ILE A 609 -10.17 7.51 26.05
CA ILE A 609 -8.77 7.05 26.03
C ILE A 609 -8.55 6.16 24.82
N VAL A 610 -9.47 5.22 24.55
CA VAL A 610 -9.42 4.37 23.35
C VAL A 610 -9.31 5.23 22.09
N ARG A 611 -10.11 6.30 21.97
CA ARG A 611 -10.05 7.20 20.83
C ARG A 611 -8.72 7.93 20.68
N LYS A 612 -8.08 8.31 21.79
CA LYS A 612 -6.73 8.87 21.79
C LYS A 612 -5.68 7.84 21.38
N ASN A 613 -5.79 6.60 21.86
CA ASN A 613 -4.89 5.50 21.51
C ASN A 613 -5.01 5.14 20.01
N GLN A 614 -6.23 5.07 19.47
CA GLN A 614 -6.46 4.90 18.02
C GLN A 614 -5.76 6.01 17.21
N THR A 615 -5.84 7.26 17.69
CA THR A 615 -5.22 8.41 17.01
C THR A 615 -3.69 8.33 17.04
N ILE A 616 -3.10 7.92 18.17
CA ILE A 616 -1.65 7.68 18.30
C ILE A 616 -1.20 6.61 17.31
N MET A 617 -1.90 5.48 17.25
CA MET A 617 -1.57 4.36 16.36
C MET A 617 -1.70 4.75 14.88
N LEU A 618 -2.76 5.49 14.52
CA LEU A 618 -3.00 5.93 13.15
C LEU A 618 -1.97 6.98 12.68
N ASN A 619 -1.62 7.94 13.54
CA ASN A 619 -0.62 8.97 13.23
C ASN A 619 0.79 8.39 13.08
N ARG A 620 1.05 7.22 13.67
CA ARG A 620 2.31 6.46 13.52
C ARG A 620 2.27 5.43 12.40
N GLU A 621 1.18 5.32 11.66
CA GLU A 621 1.03 4.42 10.51
C GLU A 621 1.13 2.93 10.87
N LEU A 622 0.69 2.54 12.09
CA LEU A 622 0.64 1.13 12.50
C LEU A 622 -0.23 0.28 11.55
N ASP A 623 -1.27 0.89 10.97
CA ASP A 623 -2.14 0.25 9.99
C ASP A 623 -1.39 -0.21 8.72
N GLU A 624 -0.32 0.48 8.32
CA GLU A 624 0.47 0.11 7.15
C GLU A 624 1.32 -1.14 7.42
N ALA A 625 1.94 -1.22 8.60
CA ALA A 625 2.65 -2.44 9.02
C ALA A 625 1.73 -3.66 9.05
N VAL A 626 0.51 -3.51 9.56
CA VAL A 626 -0.49 -4.59 9.66
C VAL A 626 -1.02 -4.99 8.28
N THR A 627 -1.34 -4.02 7.42
CA THR A 627 -1.81 -4.30 6.05
C THR A 627 -0.71 -4.90 5.17
N ASN A 628 0.55 -4.58 5.45
CA ASN A 628 1.71 -5.22 4.81
C ASN A 628 1.86 -6.70 5.17
N ILE A 629 1.49 -7.10 6.40
CA ILE A 629 1.41 -8.52 6.79
C ILE A 629 0.23 -9.20 6.08
N LEU A 630 -0.93 -8.55 6.04
CA LEU A 630 -2.10 -9.05 5.29
C LEU A 630 -1.85 -9.18 3.78
N SER A 631 -0.82 -8.52 3.23
CA SER A 631 -0.46 -8.67 1.81
C SER A 631 0.26 -10.00 1.51
N MET A 632 0.63 -10.76 2.54
CA MET A 632 1.19 -12.10 2.39
C MET A 632 0.17 -13.08 1.81
N ASN A 633 0.65 -14.17 1.20
CA ASN A 633 -0.24 -15.16 0.61
C ASN A 633 -0.93 -16.03 1.67
N LEU A 634 -2.25 -16.10 1.64
CA LEU A 634 -3.05 -17.06 2.40
C LEU A 634 -3.86 -17.94 1.44
N GLU A 635 -3.44 -19.19 1.28
CA GLU A 635 -4.07 -20.11 0.33
C GLU A 635 -5.33 -20.75 0.90
N ARG A 636 -6.34 -20.81 0.04
CA ARG A 636 -7.57 -21.55 0.28
C ARG A 636 -7.36 -23.02 -0.03
N ASP A 637 -7.79 -23.89 0.88
CA ASP A 637 -7.96 -25.30 0.64
C ASP A 637 -9.34 -25.53 0.00
N THR A 638 -9.30 -25.80 -1.29
CA THR A 638 -10.47 -25.94 -2.15
C THR A 638 -10.85 -27.41 -2.38
N SER A 639 -10.16 -28.35 -1.71
CA SER A 639 -10.39 -29.79 -1.83
C SER A 639 -11.80 -30.23 -1.42
N ARG A 640 -12.46 -29.45 -0.55
CA ARG A 640 -13.80 -29.75 -0.04
C ARG A 640 -14.94 -29.38 -1.01
N ARG A 641 -14.63 -28.81 -2.19
CA ARG A 641 -15.60 -28.18 -3.11
C ARG A 641 -16.65 -29.10 -3.76
N ASP A 642 -16.58 -30.42 -3.55
CA ASP A 642 -17.43 -31.39 -4.23
C ASP A 642 -18.65 -31.91 -3.41
N ASN A 643 -18.91 -31.42 -2.18
CA ASN A 643 -19.88 -32.06 -1.26
C ASN A 643 -20.97 -31.17 -0.60
N GLY A 644 -21.78 -30.42 -1.36
CA GLY A 644 -23.00 -29.77 -0.83
C GLY A 644 -22.79 -28.33 -0.31
N GLU A 645 -23.55 -27.86 0.71
CA GLU A 645 -23.33 -26.51 1.29
C GLU A 645 -21.87 -26.40 1.75
N LEU A 646 -21.06 -25.67 0.99
CA LEU A 646 -19.63 -25.59 1.22
C LEU A 646 -19.38 -24.69 2.42
N GLU A 647 -18.68 -25.22 3.43
CA GLU A 647 -18.08 -24.38 4.45
C GLU A 647 -17.19 -23.31 3.81
N ALA A 648 -16.87 -22.27 4.57
CA ALA A 648 -15.81 -21.36 4.15
C ALA A 648 -14.54 -22.20 3.89
N ASP A 649 -13.79 -21.86 2.83
CA ASP A 649 -12.60 -22.64 2.47
C ASP A 649 -11.63 -22.63 3.66
N LEU A 650 -11.09 -23.79 4.03
CA LEU A 650 -10.06 -23.87 5.05
C LEU A 650 -8.81 -23.13 4.57
N ALA A 651 -8.02 -22.57 5.49
CA ALA A 651 -6.71 -22.07 5.14
C ALA A 651 -5.73 -23.25 5.08
N LYS A 652 -4.92 -23.36 4.02
CA LYS A 652 -3.87 -24.39 3.98
C LYS A 652 -2.83 -24.20 5.08
N ASN A 653 -2.58 -22.96 5.49
CA ASN A 653 -1.73 -22.62 6.62
C ASN A 653 -2.58 -22.04 7.75
N GLN A 654 -2.82 -22.87 8.76
CA GLN A 654 -3.67 -22.56 9.90
C GLN A 654 -3.04 -21.49 10.82
N GLU A 655 -1.75 -21.57 11.10
CA GLU A 655 -1.02 -20.61 11.95
C GLU A 655 -1.01 -19.21 11.32
N ARG A 656 -0.80 -19.12 10.00
CA ARG A 656 -0.86 -17.84 9.27
C ARG A 656 -2.28 -17.26 9.27
N ARG A 657 -3.31 -18.10 9.23
CA ARG A 657 -4.70 -17.66 9.34
C ARG A 657 -4.99 -17.05 10.72
N GLU A 658 -4.44 -17.61 11.79
CA GLU A 658 -4.57 -17.07 13.14
C GLU A 658 -3.87 -15.71 13.27
N LEU A 659 -2.69 -15.54 12.68
CA LEU A 659 -2.04 -14.23 12.58
C LEU A 659 -2.92 -13.21 11.84
N PHE A 660 -3.47 -13.58 10.68
CA PHE A 660 -4.35 -12.71 9.89
C PHE A 660 -5.61 -12.34 10.68
N GLN A 661 -6.15 -13.26 11.48
CA GLN A 661 -7.28 -12.99 12.36
C GLN A 661 -6.93 -11.90 13.38
N GLU A 662 -5.76 -11.93 14.01
CA GLU A 662 -5.35 -10.86 14.92
C GLU A 662 -5.09 -9.53 14.20
N CYS A 663 -4.55 -9.56 12.98
CA CYS A 663 -4.45 -8.36 12.15
C CYS A 663 -5.83 -7.72 11.91
N TYR A 664 -6.83 -8.51 11.50
CA TYR A 664 -8.18 -8.01 11.25
C TYR A 664 -8.89 -7.57 12.54
N ASN A 665 -8.68 -8.26 13.68
CA ASN A 665 -9.17 -7.82 14.98
C ASN A 665 -8.63 -6.44 15.36
N LEU A 666 -7.34 -6.19 15.14
CA LEU A 666 -6.71 -4.90 15.40
C LEU A 666 -7.24 -3.81 14.46
N LEU A 667 -7.35 -4.10 13.15
CA LEU A 667 -7.89 -3.13 12.17
C LEU A 667 -9.37 -2.80 12.44
N GLU A 668 -10.18 -3.78 12.86
CA GLU A 668 -11.56 -3.56 13.27
C GLU A 668 -11.63 -2.63 14.49
N ALA A 669 -10.80 -2.88 15.51
CA ALA A 669 -10.72 -2.03 16.69
C ALA A 669 -10.21 -0.61 16.37
N LEU A 670 -9.29 -0.47 15.40
CA LEU A 670 -8.77 0.83 14.95
C LEU A 670 -9.81 1.64 14.16
N ALA A 671 -10.62 0.97 13.33
CA ALA A 671 -11.65 1.61 12.50
C ALA A 671 -12.91 2.00 13.27
N ARG A 672 -13.15 1.37 14.43
CA ARG A 672 -14.39 1.52 15.20
C ARG A 672 -14.62 2.98 15.61
N ASP A 673 -15.72 3.54 15.13
CA ASP A 673 -16.22 4.89 15.41
C ASP A 673 -15.22 6.03 15.15
N LEU A 674 -14.19 5.77 14.30
CA LEU A 674 -13.16 6.75 13.94
C LEU A 674 -13.12 7.00 12.42
N LYS A 675 -13.81 8.04 11.96
CA LYS A 675 -13.93 8.40 10.54
C LYS A 675 -12.59 8.54 9.80
N ARG A 676 -11.55 9.03 10.48
CA ARG A 676 -10.20 9.19 9.88
C ARG A 676 -9.55 7.82 9.57
N ALA A 677 -9.62 6.87 10.50
CA ALA A 677 -9.13 5.51 10.26
C ALA A 677 -9.95 4.80 9.17
N GLN A 678 -11.28 4.98 9.18
CA GLN A 678 -12.17 4.44 8.14
C GLN A 678 -11.77 4.93 6.74
N GLN A 679 -11.52 6.23 6.57
CA GLN A 679 -11.08 6.81 5.30
C GLN A 679 -9.72 6.26 4.85
N LYS A 680 -8.77 6.08 5.79
CA LYS A 680 -7.44 5.53 5.49
C LYS A 680 -7.51 4.05 5.07
N LEU A 681 -8.38 3.26 5.69
CA LEU A 681 -8.50 1.82 5.43
C LEU A 681 -9.40 1.47 4.23
N PHE A 682 -10.32 2.34 3.84
CA PHE A 682 -11.28 2.10 2.75
C PHE A 682 -10.63 1.66 1.42
N PRO A 683 -9.52 2.24 0.94
CA PRO A 683 -8.87 1.79 -0.30
C PRO A 683 -8.38 0.33 -0.25
N GLN A 684 -8.16 -0.24 0.94
CA GLN A 684 -7.69 -1.61 1.13
C GLN A 684 -8.82 -2.65 1.12
N ILE A 685 -10.10 -2.23 1.16
CA ILE A 685 -11.26 -3.16 1.16
C ILE A 685 -11.22 -4.12 -0.04
N GLY A 686 -10.80 -3.64 -1.21
CA GLY A 686 -10.64 -4.48 -2.40
C GLY A 686 -9.67 -5.64 -2.17
N ARG A 687 -8.57 -5.42 -1.46
CA ARG A 687 -7.62 -6.49 -1.10
C ARG A 687 -8.18 -7.38 0.00
N PHE A 688 -8.83 -6.79 1.01
CA PHE A 688 -9.46 -7.57 2.07
C PHE A 688 -10.52 -8.53 1.51
N SER A 689 -11.22 -8.14 0.44
CA SER A 689 -12.19 -8.98 -0.25
C SER A 689 -11.61 -10.33 -0.74
N GLU A 690 -10.31 -10.39 -1.03
CA GLU A 690 -9.61 -11.63 -1.44
C GLU A 690 -9.55 -12.67 -0.32
N HIS A 691 -9.70 -12.26 0.94
CA HIS A 691 -9.71 -13.17 2.10
C HIS A 691 -11.14 -13.54 2.55
N VAL A 692 -12.17 -12.95 1.94
CA VAL A 692 -13.57 -13.25 2.23
C VAL A 692 -13.87 -14.70 1.81
N GLY A 693 -14.50 -15.45 2.71
CA GLY A 693 -14.83 -16.86 2.49
C GLY A 693 -13.78 -17.86 2.96
N ILE A 694 -12.73 -17.40 3.64
CA ILE A 694 -11.82 -18.28 4.41
C ILE A 694 -12.39 -18.48 5.82
N GLU A 695 -12.33 -19.71 6.32
CA GLU A 695 -12.91 -20.06 7.61
C GLU A 695 -12.30 -19.28 8.77
N LEU A 696 -13.15 -18.87 9.72
CA LEU A 696 -12.82 -18.16 10.97
C LEU A 696 -12.19 -16.77 10.81
N LEU A 697 -11.99 -16.25 9.59
CA LEU A 697 -11.53 -14.88 9.37
C LEU A 697 -12.66 -13.84 9.54
N ASN A 698 -12.41 -12.75 10.28
CA ASN A 698 -13.39 -11.68 10.55
C ASN A 698 -13.45 -10.56 9.50
N VAL A 699 -13.05 -10.84 8.25
CA VAL A 699 -12.95 -9.84 7.18
C VAL A 699 -14.21 -9.00 6.99
N ALA A 700 -15.39 -9.64 7.00
CA ALA A 700 -16.67 -8.95 6.81
C ALA A 700 -16.96 -7.95 7.94
N ASP A 701 -16.60 -8.29 9.19
CA ASP A 701 -16.82 -7.42 10.35
C ASP A 701 -15.85 -6.24 10.33
N THR A 702 -14.58 -6.46 9.91
CA THR A 702 -13.63 -5.38 9.70
C THR A 702 -14.11 -4.41 8.60
N ILE A 703 -14.59 -4.92 7.47
CA ILE A 703 -15.13 -4.07 6.39
C ILE A 703 -16.39 -3.33 6.87
N ALA A 704 -17.26 -4.00 7.63
CA ALA A 704 -18.41 -3.36 8.27
C ALA A 704 -17.97 -2.22 9.22
N ALA A 705 -16.96 -2.43 10.06
CA ALA A 705 -16.43 -1.40 10.95
C ALA A 705 -15.84 -0.19 10.18
N ILE A 706 -15.22 -0.44 9.01
CA ILE A 706 -14.71 0.62 8.12
C ILE A 706 -15.86 1.45 7.53
N LEU A 707 -16.98 0.83 7.17
CA LEU A 707 -18.12 1.51 6.53
C LEU A 707 -19.11 2.13 7.54
N LYS A 708 -19.07 1.70 8.81
CA LYS A 708 -20.04 2.07 9.84
C LYS A 708 -20.17 3.59 10.01
N ASP A 709 -21.42 4.06 9.93
CA ASP A 709 -21.81 5.45 10.17
C ASP A 709 -21.09 6.48 9.27
N ASN A 710 -20.64 6.06 8.08
CA ASN A 710 -19.87 6.88 7.15
C ASN A 710 -20.50 6.96 5.75
N ALA A 711 -21.42 7.93 5.57
CA ALA A 711 -22.12 8.14 4.30
C ALA A 711 -21.20 8.37 3.10
N ALA A 712 -20.09 9.10 3.30
CA ALA A 712 -19.17 9.40 2.21
C ALA A 712 -18.50 8.14 1.66
N LEU A 713 -18.15 7.20 2.54
CA LEU A 713 -17.55 5.92 2.14
C LEU A 713 -18.60 4.95 1.60
N CYS A 714 -19.77 4.85 2.24
CA CYS A 714 -20.88 4.01 1.76
C CYS A 714 -21.34 4.39 0.34
N MET A 715 -21.21 5.65 -0.07
CA MET A 715 -21.48 6.10 -1.44
C MET A 715 -20.42 5.67 -2.47
N GLN A 716 -19.18 5.46 -2.04
CA GLN A 716 -18.05 5.12 -2.91
C GLN A 716 -17.90 3.61 -3.12
N VAL A 717 -18.66 2.78 -2.40
CA VAL A 717 -18.66 1.33 -2.57
C VAL A 717 -19.11 0.98 -3.99
N LYS A 718 -18.28 0.21 -4.70
CA LYS A 718 -18.58 -0.24 -6.07
C LYS A 718 -19.64 -1.33 -6.07
N GLU A 719 -20.54 -1.28 -7.04
CA GLU A 719 -21.55 -2.32 -7.26
C GLU A 719 -20.92 -3.71 -7.42
N THR A 720 -19.80 -3.81 -8.14
CA THR A 720 -19.06 -5.08 -8.32
C THR A 720 -18.66 -5.74 -7.01
N PHE A 721 -18.32 -4.95 -5.99
CA PHE A 721 -17.98 -5.48 -4.67
C PHE A 721 -19.22 -6.01 -3.95
N LEU A 722 -20.36 -5.31 -4.06
CA LEU A 722 -21.63 -5.79 -3.49
C LEU A 722 -22.08 -7.08 -4.17
N THR A 723 -21.95 -7.17 -5.49
CA THR A 723 -22.23 -8.40 -6.24
C THR A 723 -21.36 -9.56 -5.75
N GLN A 724 -20.06 -9.34 -5.56
CA GLN A 724 -19.16 -10.36 -4.98
C GLN A 724 -19.60 -10.81 -3.58
N MET A 725 -20.04 -9.89 -2.72
CA MET A 725 -20.56 -10.19 -1.38
C MET A 725 -21.92 -10.89 -1.39
N ILE A 726 -22.69 -10.78 -2.48
CA ILE A 726 -23.95 -11.52 -2.66
C ILE A 726 -23.68 -12.90 -3.27
N ASP A 727 -22.76 -12.99 -4.23
CA ASP A 727 -22.27 -14.26 -4.79
C ASP A 727 -21.66 -15.15 -3.69
N ALA A 728 -20.98 -14.53 -2.73
CA ALA A 728 -20.49 -15.14 -1.51
C ALA A 728 -21.57 -15.92 -0.72
N ILE A 729 -22.78 -15.36 -0.62
CA ILE A 729 -23.91 -16.00 0.08
C ILE A 729 -24.36 -17.25 -0.68
N ALA A 730 -24.47 -17.13 -2.00
CA ALA A 730 -24.85 -18.23 -2.86
C ALA A 730 -23.80 -19.36 -2.85
N TYR A 731 -22.52 -19.02 -2.67
CA TYR A 731 -21.41 -19.97 -2.73
C TYR A 731 -21.06 -20.63 -1.38
N TRP A 732 -21.00 -19.87 -0.28
CA TRP A 732 -20.60 -20.35 1.06
C TRP A 732 -21.77 -20.63 2.01
N GLY A 733 -22.99 -20.61 1.47
CA GLY A 733 -24.22 -20.98 2.17
C GLY A 733 -24.90 -19.83 2.94
N ARG A 734 -26.14 -20.13 3.33
CA ARG A 734 -27.08 -19.20 3.96
C ARG A 734 -26.74 -18.95 5.44
N LYS A 735 -25.92 -17.93 5.71
CA LYS A 735 -25.49 -17.56 7.09
C LYS A 735 -25.99 -16.15 7.47
N PRO A 736 -26.54 -15.95 8.69
CA PRO A 736 -27.11 -14.66 9.11
C PRO A 736 -26.11 -13.49 9.03
N ARG A 737 -24.83 -13.77 9.30
CA ARG A 737 -23.74 -12.79 9.28
C ARG A 737 -23.56 -12.11 7.92
N TRP A 738 -23.74 -12.83 6.82
CA TRP A 738 -23.61 -12.25 5.47
C TRP A 738 -24.69 -11.23 5.17
N LEU A 739 -25.93 -11.49 5.60
CA LEU A 739 -27.03 -10.54 5.43
C LEU A 739 -26.83 -9.34 6.36
N ASN A 740 -26.42 -9.59 7.61
CA ASN A 740 -26.17 -8.52 8.58
C ASN A 740 -25.08 -7.54 8.16
N PHE A 741 -24.12 -7.95 7.32
CA PHE A 741 -23.12 -7.06 6.72
C PHE A 741 -23.75 -5.88 5.97
N PHE A 742 -24.83 -6.11 5.22
CA PHE A 742 -25.49 -5.06 4.43
C PHE A 742 -26.20 -4.01 5.30
N ARG A 743 -26.52 -4.31 6.56
CA ARG A 743 -27.18 -3.36 7.48
C ARG A 743 -26.40 -2.06 7.62
N VAL A 744 -25.08 -2.17 7.69
CA VAL A 744 -24.16 -1.03 7.82
C VAL A 744 -24.25 -0.06 6.65
N MET A 745 -24.64 -0.54 5.47
CA MET A 745 -24.79 0.29 4.27
C MET A 745 -26.22 0.80 4.07
N LEU A 746 -27.20 0.22 4.77
CA LEU A 746 -28.61 0.59 4.73
C LEU A 746 -28.96 1.65 5.79
N GLU A 747 -28.27 1.64 6.93
CA GLU A 747 -28.46 2.57 8.03
C GLU A 747 -27.18 3.36 8.33
N ILE A 748 -27.30 4.68 8.43
CA ILE A 748 -26.20 5.59 8.74
C ILE A 748 -26.65 6.49 9.89
N ASN A 749 -25.96 6.44 11.03
CA ASN A 749 -26.36 7.14 12.26
C ASN A 749 -27.84 6.89 12.61
N ALA A 750 -28.26 5.62 12.54
CA ALA A 750 -29.65 5.18 12.72
C ALA A 750 -30.68 5.76 11.74
N SER A 751 -30.24 6.37 10.63
CA SER A 751 -31.10 6.91 9.57
C SER A 751 -31.01 6.08 8.28
N PRO A 752 -32.12 5.84 7.56
CA PRO A 752 -32.11 5.03 6.34
C PRO A 752 -31.39 5.74 5.17
N PHE A 753 -30.59 4.98 4.42
CA PHE A 753 -29.81 5.51 3.30
C PHE A 753 -30.36 5.08 1.92
N LYS A 754 -31.29 5.89 1.39
CA LYS A 754 -32.12 5.58 0.20
C LYS A 754 -31.39 5.02 -1.02
N ARG A 755 -30.26 5.61 -1.40
CA ARG A 755 -29.48 5.15 -2.58
C ARG A 755 -29.05 3.68 -2.43
N ASN A 756 -28.52 3.32 -1.27
CA ASN A 756 -28.05 1.96 -1.03
C ASN A 756 -29.21 1.00 -0.77
N GLN A 757 -30.33 1.47 -0.23
CA GLN A 757 -31.56 0.68 -0.13
C GLN A 757 -32.00 0.14 -1.50
N ASP A 758 -32.11 1.01 -2.51
CA ASP A 758 -32.53 0.60 -3.85
C ASP A 758 -31.51 -0.32 -4.53
N LEU A 759 -30.21 0.01 -4.42
CA LEU A 759 -29.13 -0.78 -5.02
C LEU A 759 -29.06 -2.18 -4.41
N ILE A 760 -28.99 -2.28 -3.08
CA ILE A 760 -28.88 -3.55 -2.37
C ILE A 760 -30.14 -4.39 -2.61
N LEU A 761 -31.33 -3.79 -2.55
CA LEU A 761 -32.57 -4.51 -2.86
C LEU A 761 -32.55 -5.09 -4.27
N ASN A 762 -32.15 -4.32 -5.28
CA ASN A 762 -32.06 -4.81 -6.66
C ASN A 762 -31.09 -5.99 -6.79
N LEU A 763 -29.91 -5.90 -6.19
CA LEU A 763 -28.90 -6.97 -6.26
C LEU A 763 -29.35 -8.23 -5.50
N LEU A 764 -30.00 -8.09 -4.35
CA LEU A 764 -30.57 -9.22 -3.60
C LEU A 764 -31.67 -9.91 -4.41
N LEU A 765 -32.52 -9.14 -5.09
CA LEU A 765 -33.62 -9.69 -5.90
C LEU A 765 -33.14 -10.39 -7.18
N GLN A 766 -32.01 -10.00 -7.77
CA GLN A 766 -31.43 -10.67 -8.95
C GLN A 766 -31.15 -12.17 -8.72
N ARG A 767 -30.79 -12.56 -7.49
CA ARG A 767 -30.56 -13.95 -7.07
C ARG A 767 -31.42 -14.35 -5.87
N LYS A 768 -32.68 -13.90 -5.86
CA LYS A 768 -33.61 -14.07 -4.73
C LYS A 768 -33.67 -15.52 -4.20
N GLU A 769 -33.68 -16.52 -5.09
CA GLU A 769 -33.86 -17.92 -4.70
C GLU A 769 -32.63 -18.49 -3.97
N ALA A 770 -31.43 -18.01 -4.28
CA ALA A 770 -30.23 -18.44 -3.57
C ALA A 770 -29.98 -17.65 -2.28
N VAL A 771 -30.38 -16.36 -2.26
CA VAL A 771 -29.90 -15.36 -1.29
C VAL A 771 -30.94 -14.94 -0.26
N LEU A 772 -32.24 -15.07 -0.53
CA LEU A 772 -33.29 -14.67 0.40
C LEU A 772 -34.10 -15.88 0.83
N ASP A 773 -34.36 -15.98 2.13
CA ASP A 773 -35.28 -16.96 2.69
C ASP A 773 -36.54 -16.29 3.24
N LEU A 774 -37.65 -16.39 2.50
CA LEU A 774 -38.94 -15.83 2.87
C LEU A 774 -39.92 -16.87 3.43
N THR A 775 -39.68 -18.15 3.20
CA THR A 775 -40.62 -19.21 3.60
C THR A 775 -40.19 -19.85 4.92
N GLY A 776 -38.89 -19.97 5.17
CA GLY A 776 -38.37 -20.78 6.27
C GLY A 776 -38.71 -22.26 6.12
N ASP A 777 -39.12 -22.70 4.93
CA ASP A 777 -39.48 -24.08 4.63
C ASP A 777 -38.41 -24.72 3.74
N TYR A 778 -37.78 -25.77 4.26
CA TYR A 778 -36.66 -26.47 3.65
C TYR A 778 -37.01 -27.91 3.26
N THR A 779 -38.30 -28.26 3.22
CA THR A 779 -38.76 -29.60 2.86
C THR A 779 -38.36 -30.02 1.44
N ASN A 780 -38.41 -29.08 0.48
CA ASN A 780 -38.06 -29.30 -0.94
C ASN A 780 -37.17 -28.16 -1.50
N SER A 781 -36.30 -27.57 -0.68
CA SER A 781 -35.53 -26.41 -1.11
C SER A 781 -34.40 -26.80 -2.10
N PRO A 782 -34.29 -26.16 -3.27
CA PRO A 782 -33.16 -26.36 -4.19
C PRO A 782 -31.86 -25.71 -3.66
N SER A 783 -31.93 -24.90 -2.61
CA SER A 783 -30.82 -24.11 -2.09
C SER A 783 -29.97 -24.84 -1.04
N ILE A 784 -30.44 -25.99 -0.54
CA ILE A 784 -29.76 -26.80 0.48
C ILE A 784 -29.44 -28.18 -0.10
N SER A 785 -28.27 -28.72 0.24
CA SER A 785 -27.86 -30.06 -0.18
C SER A 785 -28.79 -31.14 0.39
N LYS A 786 -29.07 -32.17 -0.40
CA LYS A 786 -29.85 -33.34 0.06
C LYS A 786 -29.21 -34.09 1.23
N ASN A 787 -27.90 -33.95 1.41
CA ASN A 787 -27.14 -34.56 2.50
C ASN A 787 -27.15 -33.73 3.80
N ASP A 788 -27.73 -32.53 3.79
CA ASP A 788 -27.83 -31.68 4.97
C ASP A 788 -28.91 -32.21 5.94
N LYS A 789 -28.61 -32.24 7.23
CA LYS A 789 -29.55 -32.67 8.29
C LYS A 789 -30.77 -31.76 8.43
N ARG A 790 -30.70 -30.55 7.87
CA ARG A 790 -31.76 -29.53 7.88
C ARG A 790 -32.68 -29.65 6.67
N ASN A 791 -32.24 -30.31 5.60
CA ASN A 791 -33.08 -30.58 4.45
C ASN A 791 -34.26 -31.49 4.86
N GLY A 792 -35.47 -31.19 4.38
CA GLY A 792 -36.67 -31.92 4.78
C GLY A 792 -37.40 -31.35 5.99
N LYS A 793 -36.87 -30.30 6.66
CA LYS A 793 -37.48 -29.69 7.85
C LYS A 793 -38.17 -28.38 7.53
N ASN A 794 -39.30 -28.12 8.16
CA ASN A 794 -39.94 -26.79 8.13
C ASN A 794 -39.38 -25.89 9.25
N ARG A 795 -39.77 -24.62 9.26
CA ARG A 795 -39.34 -23.62 10.27
C ARG A 795 -39.58 -24.08 11.71
N LEU A 796 -40.73 -24.72 11.98
CA LEU A 796 -41.11 -25.20 13.30
C LEU A 796 -40.26 -26.40 13.74
N ASP A 797 -39.99 -27.34 12.83
CA ASP A 797 -39.12 -28.48 13.09
C ASP A 797 -37.68 -28.03 13.41
N LEU A 798 -37.20 -26.96 12.75
CA LEU A 798 -35.90 -26.36 13.04
C LEU A 798 -35.86 -25.70 14.42
N ILE A 799 -36.90 -24.94 14.78
CA ILE A 799 -37.03 -24.32 16.12
C ILE A 799 -37.09 -25.40 17.21
N LEU A 800 -37.87 -26.46 17.00
CA LEU A 800 -38.00 -27.58 17.94
C LEU A 800 -36.70 -28.37 18.09
N SER A 801 -35.91 -28.47 17.01
CA SER A 801 -34.59 -29.10 17.07
C SER A 801 -33.54 -28.28 17.82
N GLY A 802 -33.82 -27.04 18.20
CA GLY A 802 -32.88 -26.18 18.94
C GLY A 802 -31.71 -25.66 18.09
N GLU A 803 -31.78 -25.75 16.76
CA GLU A 803 -30.72 -25.36 15.82
C GLU A 803 -30.18 -23.95 16.08
N HIS A 804 -31.07 -23.01 16.40
CA HIS A 804 -30.74 -21.60 16.68
C HIS A 804 -29.97 -21.39 17.99
N LYS A 805 -30.02 -22.35 18.92
CA LYS A 805 -29.26 -22.36 20.18
C LYS A 805 -27.94 -23.12 20.03
N GLU A 806 -27.95 -24.27 19.37
CA GLU A 806 -26.77 -25.12 19.19
C GLU A 806 -25.76 -24.51 18.19
N GLU A 807 -26.23 -24.02 17.04
CA GLU A 807 -25.37 -23.45 15.99
C GLU A 807 -25.91 -22.10 15.46
N PRO A 808 -25.90 -21.02 16.28
CA PRO A 808 -26.49 -19.73 15.90
C PRO A 808 -25.85 -19.11 14.65
N LYS A 809 -24.59 -19.45 14.36
CA LYS A 809 -23.88 -18.95 13.16
C LYS A 809 -24.35 -19.61 11.86
N LYS A 810 -24.91 -20.82 11.94
CA LYS A 810 -25.39 -21.64 10.80
C LYS A 810 -26.91 -21.74 10.75
N SER A 811 -27.60 -21.24 11.77
CA SER A 811 -29.05 -21.36 11.90
C SER A 811 -29.81 -20.76 10.71
N LEU A 812 -30.59 -21.62 10.06
CA LEU A 812 -31.50 -21.25 8.99
C LEU A 812 -32.67 -20.40 9.50
N VAL A 813 -33.13 -20.65 10.74
CA VAL A 813 -34.15 -19.82 11.39
C VAL A 813 -33.65 -18.39 11.58
N LEU A 814 -32.41 -18.21 12.05
CA LEU A 814 -31.82 -16.87 12.18
C LEU A 814 -31.52 -16.23 10.81
N TYR A 815 -31.29 -17.03 9.78
CA TYR A 815 -31.09 -16.55 8.42
C TYR A 815 -32.39 -16.05 7.79
N HIS A 816 -33.49 -16.77 8.01
CA HIS A 816 -34.85 -16.32 7.66
C HIS A 816 -35.15 -14.96 8.31
N VAL A 817 -34.92 -14.84 9.62
CA VAL A 817 -35.09 -13.59 10.36
C VAL A 817 -34.20 -12.47 9.79
N ALA A 818 -32.94 -12.76 9.48
CA ALA A 818 -32.03 -11.79 8.88
C ALA A 818 -32.49 -11.34 7.47
N SER A 819 -33.08 -12.25 6.69
CA SER A 819 -33.63 -11.96 5.35
C SER A 819 -34.78 -10.96 5.44
N LEU A 820 -35.73 -11.21 6.34
CA LEU A 820 -36.87 -10.31 6.59
C LEU A 820 -36.40 -8.93 7.10
N ASN A 821 -35.46 -8.91 8.05
CA ASN A 821 -34.91 -7.67 8.59
C ASN A 821 -34.21 -6.82 7.53
N ILE A 822 -33.41 -7.43 6.63
CA ILE A 822 -32.75 -6.69 5.55
C ILE A 822 -33.77 -6.11 4.57
N LEU A 823 -34.82 -6.85 4.23
CA LEU A 823 -35.88 -6.33 3.37
C LEU A 823 -36.63 -5.17 4.04
N SER A 824 -36.93 -5.28 5.33
CA SER A 824 -37.51 -4.20 6.15
C SER A 824 -36.63 -2.95 6.07
N LEU A 825 -35.31 -3.10 6.30
CA LEU A 825 -34.34 -2.01 6.22
C LEU A 825 -34.24 -1.38 4.83
N CYS A 826 -34.40 -2.16 3.76
CA CYS A 826 -34.48 -1.64 2.39
C CYS A 826 -35.73 -0.78 2.16
N THR A 827 -36.82 -1.02 2.90
CA THR A 827 -38.09 -0.28 2.80
C THR A 827 -38.28 0.79 3.85
N ARG A 828 -37.41 0.85 4.85
CA ARG A 828 -37.51 1.80 5.96
C ARG A 828 -37.49 3.24 5.46
N GLY A 829 -38.44 4.06 5.91
CA GLY A 829 -38.59 5.45 5.49
C GLY A 829 -39.37 5.65 4.17
N LYS A 830 -39.16 6.79 3.50
CA LYS A 830 -39.88 7.17 2.27
C LYS A 830 -39.21 6.60 1.00
N ASN A 831 -39.38 5.30 0.77
CA ASN A 831 -38.90 4.61 -0.43
C ASN A 831 -40.01 3.86 -1.21
N PRO A 832 -40.80 4.54 -2.07
CA PRO A 832 -41.92 3.92 -2.76
C PRO A 832 -41.49 2.85 -3.78
N GLY A 833 -40.31 2.99 -4.39
CA GLY A 833 -39.81 2.03 -5.37
C GLY A 833 -39.46 0.68 -4.75
N ALA A 834 -38.75 0.69 -3.62
CA ALA A 834 -38.46 -0.52 -2.85
C ALA A 834 -39.73 -1.15 -2.28
N LYS A 835 -40.64 -0.33 -1.72
CA LYS A 835 -41.92 -0.80 -1.17
C LYS A 835 -42.79 -1.44 -2.23
N GLY A 836 -42.93 -0.85 -3.41
CA GLY A 836 -43.72 -1.43 -4.50
C GLY A 836 -43.21 -2.79 -4.98
N LYS A 837 -41.88 -2.97 -5.03
CA LYS A 837 -41.28 -4.28 -5.37
C LYS A 837 -41.56 -5.34 -4.31
N LEU A 838 -41.47 -4.98 -3.03
CA LEU A 838 -41.75 -5.90 -1.93
C LEU A 838 -43.24 -6.19 -1.76
N PHE A 839 -44.10 -5.20 -2.01
CA PHE A 839 -45.55 -5.35 -2.05
C PHE A 839 -45.99 -6.41 -3.07
N ALA A 840 -45.36 -6.42 -4.25
CA ALA A 840 -45.64 -7.42 -5.29
C ALA A 840 -45.07 -8.82 -4.96
N MET A 841 -44.06 -8.90 -4.09
CA MET A 841 -43.34 -10.14 -3.79
C MET A 841 -43.90 -10.86 -2.55
N VAL A 842 -44.36 -10.11 -1.56
CA VAL A 842 -44.80 -10.62 -0.25
C VAL A 842 -46.18 -10.04 0.07
N PRO A 843 -47.28 -10.76 -0.22
CA PRO A 843 -48.63 -10.28 0.06
C PRO A 843 -48.91 -10.22 1.56
N VAL A 844 -49.83 -9.33 1.98
CA VAL A 844 -50.19 -9.14 3.40
C VAL A 844 -50.67 -10.43 4.04
N ASP A 845 -51.48 -11.22 3.32
CA ASP A 845 -52.02 -12.48 3.81
C ASP A 845 -50.89 -13.44 4.23
N MET A 846 -49.84 -13.55 3.40
CA MET A 846 -48.65 -14.35 3.74
C MET A 846 -47.96 -13.86 5.01
N ILE A 847 -47.90 -12.54 5.25
CA ILE A 847 -47.29 -11.98 6.46
C ILE A 847 -48.13 -12.31 7.69
N VAL A 848 -49.45 -12.12 7.60
CA VAL A 848 -50.39 -12.37 8.70
C VAL A 848 -50.40 -13.86 9.06
N ASP A 849 -50.48 -14.75 8.08
CA ASP A 849 -50.40 -16.20 8.28
C ASP A 849 -49.09 -16.57 8.98
N ASN A 850 -47.96 -16.02 8.53
CA ASN A 850 -46.67 -16.28 9.16
C ASN A 850 -46.57 -15.72 10.60
N ILE A 851 -47.30 -14.67 10.97
CA ILE A 851 -47.33 -14.15 12.35
C ILE A 851 -48.18 -15.05 13.26
N LEU A 852 -49.36 -15.44 12.78
CA LEU A 852 -50.34 -16.23 13.54
C LEU A 852 -49.92 -17.69 13.68
N ASP A 853 -49.36 -18.28 12.63
CA ASP A 853 -49.12 -19.73 12.52
C ASP A 853 -47.69 -20.13 12.87
N CYS A 854 -46.87 -19.23 13.46
CA CYS A 854 -45.51 -19.52 13.93
C CYS A 854 -45.39 -20.76 14.84
N GLN A 855 -46.48 -21.17 15.50
CA GLN A 855 -46.54 -22.29 16.45
C GLN A 855 -47.42 -23.46 15.95
N LYS A 856 -47.97 -23.39 14.73
CA LYS A 856 -48.88 -24.40 14.19
C LYS A 856 -48.19 -25.34 13.22
N ARG A 857 -48.39 -26.65 13.41
CA ARG A 857 -48.02 -27.67 12.42
C ARG A 857 -48.90 -27.58 11.18
N PRO A 858 -48.50 -28.22 10.06
CA PRO A 858 -49.31 -28.27 8.83
C PRO A 858 -50.71 -28.90 9.04
N ASP A 859 -50.90 -29.67 10.11
CA ASP A 859 -52.17 -30.27 10.51
C ASP A 859 -53.05 -29.34 11.39
N GLY A 860 -52.60 -28.12 11.67
CA GLY A 860 -53.29 -27.12 12.49
C GLY A 860 -53.08 -27.24 14.00
N SER A 861 -52.33 -28.26 14.47
CA SER A 861 -52.03 -28.44 15.89
C SER A 861 -51.00 -27.42 16.41
N VAL A 862 -51.24 -26.88 17.62
CA VAL A 862 -50.34 -25.90 18.26
C VAL A 862 -49.30 -26.62 19.10
N VAL A 863 -48.02 -26.31 18.90
CA VAL A 863 -46.92 -26.90 19.67
C VAL A 863 -46.53 -25.98 20.83
N SER A 864 -46.70 -26.47 22.07
CA SER A 864 -46.38 -25.73 23.30
C SER A 864 -44.92 -25.85 23.74
N GLU A 865 -44.16 -26.84 23.25
CA GLU A 865 -42.77 -27.10 23.64
C GLU A 865 -41.73 -26.31 22.82
N ALA A 866 -42.16 -25.41 21.94
CA ALA A 866 -41.26 -24.63 21.10
C ALA A 866 -40.64 -23.44 21.85
N ASP A 867 -39.40 -23.09 21.49
CA ASP A 867 -38.68 -21.98 22.12
C ASP A 867 -39.34 -20.63 21.86
N GLU A 868 -39.88 -20.02 22.93
CA GLU A 868 -40.62 -18.76 22.86
C GLU A 868 -39.78 -17.61 22.30
N ASP A 869 -38.49 -17.55 22.64
CA ASP A 869 -37.58 -16.49 22.16
C ASP A 869 -37.38 -16.53 20.64
N ALA A 870 -37.25 -17.73 20.07
CA ALA A 870 -37.07 -17.92 18.63
C ALA A 870 -38.35 -17.55 17.86
N ILE A 871 -39.50 -17.97 18.38
CA ILE A 871 -40.81 -17.62 17.84
C ILE A 871 -41.03 -16.11 17.91
N HIS A 872 -40.67 -15.47 19.02
CA HIS A 872 -40.80 -14.03 19.17
C HIS A 872 -39.93 -13.28 18.16
N ARG A 873 -38.69 -13.74 17.89
CA ARG A 873 -37.81 -13.15 16.86
C ARG A 873 -38.41 -13.26 15.46
N VAL A 874 -38.98 -14.41 15.10
CA VAL A 874 -39.63 -14.62 13.80
C VAL A 874 -40.87 -13.73 13.67
N ARG A 875 -41.74 -13.71 14.67
CA ARG A 875 -42.92 -12.83 14.70
C ARG A 875 -42.53 -11.35 14.58
N ASN A 876 -41.52 -10.91 15.32
CA ASN A 876 -41.04 -9.53 15.27
C ASN A 876 -40.50 -9.15 13.89
N ALA A 877 -39.79 -10.06 13.22
CA ALA A 877 -39.25 -9.78 11.89
C ALA A 877 -40.37 -9.59 10.85
N TRP A 878 -41.40 -10.44 10.89
CA TRP A 878 -42.59 -10.30 10.04
C TRP A 878 -43.41 -9.04 10.38
N LEU A 879 -43.56 -8.72 11.67
CA LEU A 879 -44.23 -7.50 12.11
C LEU A 879 -43.49 -6.24 11.66
N GLN A 880 -42.16 -6.21 11.76
CA GLN A 880 -41.36 -5.09 11.25
C GLN A 880 -41.51 -4.92 9.74
N LEU A 881 -41.49 -6.02 8.99
CA LEU A 881 -41.73 -5.97 7.55
C LEU A 881 -43.14 -5.45 7.22
N LEU A 882 -44.17 -5.86 7.97
CA LEU A 882 -45.53 -5.33 7.83
C LEU A 882 -45.56 -3.82 8.06
N VAL A 883 -44.91 -3.35 9.11
CA VAL A 883 -44.86 -1.92 9.46
C VAL A 883 -44.13 -1.11 8.38
N ASP A 884 -42.92 -1.52 8.00
CA ASP A 884 -42.09 -0.78 7.06
C ASP A 884 -42.62 -0.81 5.62
N VAL A 885 -43.27 -1.90 5.20
CA VAL A 885 -43.83 -2.02 3.84
C VAL A 885 -45.24 -1.46 3.76
N PHE A 886 -46.14 -1.82 4.68
CA PHE A 886 -47.59 -1.61 4.54
C PHE A 886 -48.19 -0.54 5.45
N LEU A 887 -47.58 -0.18 6.58
CA LEU A 887 -48.19 0.76 7.54
C LEU A 887 -47.54 2.15 7.50
N THR A 888 -46.21 2.21 7.32
CA THR A 888 -45.49 3.47 7.07
C THR A 888 -45.77 4.05 5.66
N SER A 889 -46.68 3.43 4.91
CA SER A 889 -47.20 3.86 3.60
C SER A 889 -48.41 4.79 3.70
N GLN A 890 -48.92 5.14 4.90
CA GLN A 890 -50.07 6.06 4.99
C GLN A 890 -49.77 7.52 4.55
N ASP A 891 -48.51 7.86 4.25
CA ASP A 891 -48.15 9.10 3.54
C ASP A 891 -48.28 8.98 1.99
N THR A 892 -48.62 7.80 1.46
CA THR A 892 -48.81 7.51 0.02
C THR A 892 -50.29 7.29 -0.35
N ILE A 893 -51.19 8.18 0.09
CA ILE A 893 -52.52 8.35 -0.55
C ILE A 893 -52.39 9.28 -1.78
N ALA A 894 -51.20 9.40 -2.37
CA ALA A 894 -50.91 10.24 -3.55
C ALA A 894 -50.26 9.46 -4.71
N ILE A 895 -50.53 8.15 -4.79
CA ILE A 895 -50.38 7.33 -6.01
C ILE A 895 -51.78 6.79 -6.31
#